data_AF-A0A2M9XEV1-F1
#
_entry.id   AF-A0A2M9XEV1-F1
#
_cell.length_a   1.000
_cell.length_b   1.000
_cell.length_c   1.000
_cell.angle_alpha   90.00
_cell.angle_beta   90.00
_cell.angle_gamma   90.00
#
_symmetry.space_group_name_H-M   'P 1'
#
loop_
_entity.id
_entity.type
_entity.pdbx_description
1 polymer ?
#
loop_
_entity_poly.entity_id
_entity_poly.type
_entity_poly.pdbx_seq_one_letter_code
_entity_poly.pdbx_strand_id
1 'polypeptide(L)'
;MKPSSFSQISETSGKISFYSLLLFLVAFPLSFSASQILAGLSIFCFIFSSKENFQRIKTYLLPWGFILGAYSLVFISSLVHFEEYSNFWKTFTRQSEAGDFWLSILFPIAAVHSSDEKNRKLIYKYLWISFLLVLISGIASVFSEYRLGKWISNGFTPAPGDRRQHPAGPLFGLETYLPIGLMNTHLTYGGLISFYIPGVALLLLQKIKEKDLKRTIGFGILFLLSLWVFLLNQSKSAWLGIFAVTVYFILSKWKDFSGKFPRVTFARISIVIALLIILGGTVRFFYQKNWLLQRTIAQLTEIQTPENQRYWIYKLSLPLLSENPILGTGGGRFKETSSEVSKSFIEKNEQLWYELYITPNKHAHNDILEFAIVGGWLSGILWLGFFYLLFRKIAGSRLEEGNFPLIGIGFIWVAGFFQCYLLDDEVALPFFALAGLLWGREKENSSKFSAASTIFLSFTFILNTSFWIWRLSIPAELAYGRQVFASSSTLAKKIERRILPFRDQTEEREKRISENISVSSSEGNSEFFLEGCLTHRYPNPAKLREKDYSFGIYISPDWANPPRKISVTVFSEESFDEDKLYWSHRKYDLGRKELDLKPGWNSFIWKETMGLSKITIFPDIVFFRSFKIRFGGSSPEKQMDLPVLDLGDLCDFRLE
;
A
#
# COMPACT_ATOMS: atom_id res chain seq x y z
N MET A 1 5.51 -6.31 59.73
CA MET A 1 6.13 -5.03 59.27
C MET A 1 5.27 -4.46 58.16
N LYS A 2 4.82 -3.20 58.25
CA LYS A 2 4.09 -2.54 57.16
C LYS A 2 5.08 -2.31 55.99
N PRO A 3 4.71 -2.62 54.74
CA PRO A 3 5.55 -2.30 53.58
C PRO A 3 5.80 -0.79 53.54
N SER A 4 7.03 -0.39 53.19
CA SER A 4 7.38 1.03 53.05
C SER A 4 6.53 1.67 51.95
N SER A 5 6.19 2.96 52.08
CA SER A 5 5.38 3.70 51.09
C SER A 5 5.90 3.51 49.65
N PHE A 6 7.23 3.52 49.47
CA PHE A 6 7.88 3.27 48.18
C PHE A 6 7.62 1.87 47.61
N SER A 7 7.58 0.83 48.44
CA SER A 7 7.28 -0.53 47.99
C SER A 7 5.83 -0.67 47.52
N GLN A 8 4.88 0.00 48.19
CA GLN A 8 3.47 0.02 47.78
C GLN A 8 3.27 0.79 46.46
N ILE A 9 3.93 1.94 46.29
CA ILE A 9 3.89 2.72 45.04
C ILE A 9 4.42 1.89 43.87
N SER A 10 5.53 1.17 44.09
CA SER A 10 6.17 0.37 43.06
C SER A 10 5.31 -0.82 42.59
N GLU A 11 4.71 -1.55 43.53
CA GLU A 11 3.79 -2.65 43.21
C GLU A 11 2.54 -2.15 42.49
N THR A 12 1.97 -1.03 42.96
CA THR A 12 0.78 -0.41 42.36
C THR A 12 1.08 0.06 40.94
N SER A 13 2.23 0.69 40.71
CA SER A 13 2.65 1.16 39.39
C SER A 13 2.84 0.00 38.40
N GLY A 14 3.40 -1.13 38.85
CA GLY A 14 3.48 -2.35 38.04
C GLY A 14 2.12 -2.89 37.63
N LYS A 15 1.14 -2.89 38.56
CA LYS A 15 -0.25 -3.29 38.26
C LYS A 15 -0.94 -2.33 37.29
N ILE A 16 -0.80 -1.01 37.49
CA ILE A 16 -1.39 -0.01 36.59
C ILE A 16 -0.79 -0.15 35.18
N SER A 17 0.53 -0.35 35.07
CA SER A 17 1.18 -0.60 33.79
C SER A 17 0.56 -1.81 33.08
N PHE A 18 0.40 -2.92 33.79
CA PHE A 18 -0.21 -4.13 33.23
C PHE A 18 -1.67 -3.93 32.79
N TYR A 19 -2.52 -3.35 33.63
CA TYR A 19 -3.92 -3.09 33.26
C TYR A 19 -4.04 -2.08 32.12
N SER A 20 -3.13 -1.10 32.04
CA SER A 20 -3.06 -0.16 30.91
C SER A 20 -2.71 -0.87 29.61
N LEU A 21 -1.78 -1.84 29.65
CA LEU A 21 -1.48 -2.71 28.50
C LEU A 21 -2.70 -3.54 28.08
N LEU A 22 -3.48 -4.08 29.04
CA LEU A 22 -4.70 -4.81 28.71
C LEU A 22 -5.77 -3.92 28.07
N LEU A 23 -5.99 -2.73 28.63
CA LEU A 23 -6.91 -1.75 28.07
C LEU A 23 -6.45 -1.27 26.70
N PHE A 24 -5.13 -1.13 26.48
CA PHE A 24 -4.55 -0.84 25.18
C PHE A 24 -4.98 -1.88 24.13
N LEU A 25 -4.95 -3.19 24.47
CA LEU A 25 -5.39 -4.25 23.55
C LEU A 25 -6.88 -4.12 23.15
N VAL A 26 -7.72 -3.55 24.03
CA VAL A 26 -9.12 -3.25 23.72
C VAL A 26 -9.26 -1.97 22.91
N ALA A 27 -8.39 -0.98 23.15
CA ALA A 27 -8.51 0.34 22.58
C ALA A 27 -7.98 0.43 21.14
N PHE A 28 -6.88 -0.22 20.79
CA PHE A 28 -6.30 -0.06 19.45
C PHE A 28 -7.21 -0.50 18.29
N PRO A 29 -8.10 -1.51 18.42
CA PRO A 29 -9.12 -1.81 17.41
C PRO A 29 -10.22 -0.76 17.27
N LEU A 30 -10.36 0.16 18.24
CA LEU A 30 -11.49 1.07 18.36
C LEU A 30 -11.11 2.54 18.15
N SER A 31 -9.96 2.95 18.68
CA SER A 31 -9.50 4.33 18.66
C SER A 31 -8.00 4.41 18.81
N PHE A 32 -7.36 5.02 17.82
CA PHE A 32 -5.94 5.29 17.82
C PHE A 32 -5.51 6.16 19.03
N SER A 33 -6.17 7.29 19.25
CA SER A 33 -5.84 8.21 20.33
C SER A 33 -5.98 7.57 21.72
N ALA A 34 -7.04 6.80 21.95
CA ALA A 34 -7.21 6.08 23.21
C ALA A 34 -6.09 5.03 23.40
N SER A 35 -5.70 4.35 22.33
CA SER A 35 -4.60 3.38 22.39
C SER A 35 -3.26 4.03 22.72
N GLN A 36 -2.93 5.19 22.15
CA GLN A 36 -1.70 5.91 22.47
C GLN A 36 -1.67 6.37 23.93
N ILE A 37 -2.78 6.87 24.47
CA ILE A 37 -2.89 7.27 25.88
C ILE A 37 -2.63 6.07 26.81
N LEU A 38 -3.25 4.92 26.52
CA LEU A 38 -3.11 3.71 27.32
C LEU A 38 -1.72 3.08 27.20
N ALA A 39 -1.11 3.13 26.01
CA ALA A 39 0.29 2.75 25.81
C ALA A 39 1.24 3.66 26.59
N GLY A 40 1.04 4.99 26.51
CA GLY A 40 1.80 5.97 27.26
C GLY A 40 1.68 5.79 28.77
N LEU A 41 0.46 5.52 29.28
CA LEU A 41 0.23 5.21 30.69
C LEU A 41 0.91 3.90 31.11
N SER A 42 0.86 2.88 30.24
CA SER A 42 1.58 1.62 30.45
C SER A 42 3.08 1.84 30.59
N ILE A 43 3.67 2.66 29.71
CA ILE A 43 5.08 3.04 29.73
C ILE A 43 5.43 3.83 30.99
N PHE A 44 4.69 4.91 31.24
CA PHE A 44 4.92 5.80 32.38
C PHE A 44 4.87 5.06 33.71
N CYS A 45 3.83 4.25 33.94
CA CYS A 45 3.71 3.48 35.18
C CYS A 45 4.75 2.35 35.27
N PHE A 46 5.24 1.82 34.15
CA PHE A 46 6.32 0.83 34.18
C PHE A 46 7.62 1.42 34.73
N ILE A 47 7.91 2.71 34.44
CA ILE A 47 9.12 3.40 34.92
C ILE A 47 9.20 3.38 36.46
N PHE A 48 8.07 3.48 37.14
CA PHE A 48 7.97 3.45 38.60
C PHE A 48 7.76 2.04 39.18
N SER A 49 7.78 1.00 38.34
CA SER A 49 7.59 -0.38 38.78
C SER A 49 8.81 -0.96 39.49
N SER A 50 8.72 -2.19 39.99
CA SER A 50 9.76 -2.78 40.83
C SER A 50 11.09 -2.94 40.08
N LYS A 51 12.21 -2.85 40.81
CA LYS A 51 13.55 -3.11 40.24
C LYS A 51 13.65 -4.49 39.58
N GLU A 52 12.86 -5.46 40.05
CA GLU A 52 12.79 -6.80 39.45
C GLU A 52 12.27 -6.75 38.00
N ASN A 53 11.26 -5.91 37.71
CA ASN A 53 10.75 -5.75 36.34
C ASN A 53 11.82 -5.19 35.40
N PHE A 54 12.64 -4.25 35.87
CA PHE A 54 13.78 -3.73 35.10
C PHE A 54 14.88 -4.77 34.89
N GLN A 55 15.12 -5.65 35.86
CA GLN A 55 16.05 -6.77 35.67
C GLN A 55 15.55 -7.74 34.60
N ARG A 56 14.24 -7.99 34.53
CA ARG A 56 13.62 -8.84 33.49
C ARG A 56 13.71 -8.23 32.09
N ILE A 57 13.74 -6.90 31.95
CA ILE A 57 13.97 -6.25 30.63
C ILE A 57 15.28 -6.73 30.00
N LYS A 58 16.31 -7.04 30.78
CA LYS A 58 17.63 -7.47 30.26
C LYS A 58 17.53 -8.64 29.29
N THR A 59 16.59 -9.55 29.51
CA THR A 59 16.34 -10.71 28.62
C THR A 59 15.84 -10.30 27.23
N TYR A 60 15.26 -9.11 27.09
CA TYR A 60 14.64 -8.61 25.86
C TYR A 60 15.43 -7.47 25.21
N LEU A 61 16.57 -7.08 25.78
CA LEU A 61 17.40 -5.99 25.27
C LEU A 61 18.02 -6.29 23.91
N LEU A 62 18.35 -7.55 23.60
CA LEU A 62 18.95 -7.89 22.31
C LEU A 62 17.99 -7.59 21.14
N PRO A 63 16.77 -8.17 21.07
CA PRO A 63 15.84 -7.85 19.97
C PRO A 63 15.42 -6.38 19.98
N TRP A 64 15.25 -5.78 21.15
CA TRP A 64 14.91 -4.35 21.24
C TRP A 64 16.08 -3.45 20.79
N GLY A 65 17.32 -3.86 21.03
CA GLY A 65 18.53 -3.13 20.65
C GLY A 65 18.69 -3.00 19.14
N PHE A 66 18.23 -3.97 18.35
CA PHE A 66 18.15 -3.83 16.89
C PHE A 66 17.16 -2.73 16.48
N ILE A 67 15.97 -2.70 17.09
CA ILE A 67 14.98 -1.65 16.84
C ILE A 67 15.54 -0.28 17.25
N LEU A 68 16.05 -0.18 18.48
CA LEU A 68 16.63 1.06 19.01
C LEU A 68 17.80 1.54 18.17
N GLY A 69 18.67 0.64 17.72
CA GLY A 69 19.79 1.00 16.86
C GLY A 69 19.34 1.58 15.52
N ALA A 70 18.29 1.02 14.90
CA ALA A 70 17.73 1.56 13.67
C ALA A 70 17.19 2.99 13.87
N TYR A 71 16.34 3.22 14.88
CA TYR A 71 15.85 4.57 15.21
C TYR A 71 16.96 5.53 15.63
N SER A 72 17.98 5.04 16.36
CA SER A 72 19.12 5.86 16.78
C SER A 72 19.94 6.34 15.58
N LEU A 73 20.08 5.53 14.54
CA LEU A 73 20.76 5.95 13.32
C LEU A 73 19.97 7.00 12.55
N VAL A 74 18.64 6.90 12.49
CA VAL A 74 17.79 7.97 11.95
C VAL A 74 17.95 9.26 12.76
N PHE A 75 17.99 9.15 14.09
CA PHE A 75 18.22 10.31 14.95
C PHE A 75 19.59 10.96 14.73
N ILE A 76 20.66 10.16 14.70
CA ILE A 76 22.03 10.62 14.43
C ILE A 76 22.09 11.27 13.04
N SER A 77 21.47 10.67 12.05
CA SER A 77 21.37 11.23 10.70
C SER A 77 20.68 12.58 10.69
N SER A 78 19.53 12.71 11.37
CA SER A 78 18.85 13.99 11.52
C SER A 78 19.75 15.05 12.17
N LEU A 79 20.52 14.69 13.21
CA LEU A 79 21.45 15.62 13.87
C LEU A 79 22.59 16.06 12.95
N VAL A 80 23.12 15.17 12.11
CA VAL A 80 24.18 15.49 11.14
C VAL A 80 23.67 16.49 10.10
N HIS A 81 22.43 16.34 9.66
CA HIS A 81 21.78 17.25 8.71
C HIS A 81 21.06 18.44 9.37
N PHE A 82 21.35 18.77 10.64
CA PHE A 82 20.58 19.76 11.42
C PHE A 82 20.41 21.11 10.71
N GLU A 83 21.46 21.61 10.05
CA GLU A 83 21.46 22.90 9.35
C GLU A 83 20.62 22.90 8.07
N GLU A 84 20.33 21.73 7.51
CA GLU A 84 19.56 21.58 6.29
C GLU A 84 18.04 21.59 6.56
N TYR A 85 17.61 21.56 7.82
CA TYR A 85 16.21 21.68 8.19
C TYR A 85 15.79 23.15 8.30
N SER A 86 14.70 23.52 7.62
CA SER A 86 14.06 24.82 7.85
C SER A 86 13.61 25.04 9.31
N ASN A 87 13.13 23.98 9.97
CA ASN A 87 12.74 23.98 11.39
C ASN A 87 13.01 22.60 12.01
N PHE A 88 14.26 22.34 12.40
CA PHE A 88 14.70 21.03 12.89
C PHE A 88 13.73 20.39 13.87
N TRP A 89 13.47 21.01 15.03
CA TRP A 89 12.64 20.40 16.08
C TRP A 89 11.21 20.12 15.64
N LYS A 90 10.64 20.97 14.79
CA LYS A 90 9.27 20.78 14.29
C LYS A 90 9.20 19.61 13.32
N THR A 91 10.14 19.52 12.38
CA THR A 91 10.21 18.41 11.42
C THR A 91 10.56 17.12 12.15
N PHE A 92 11.58 17.15 13.01
CA PHE A 92 12.02 16.00 13.80
C PHE A 92 10.91 15.43 14.69
N THR A 93 10.11 16.27 15.37
CA THR A 93 9.08 15.75 16.30
C THR A 93 7.76 15.38 15.62
N ARG A 94 7.46 15.88 14.41
CA ARG A 94 6.16 15.69 13.75
C ARG A 94 6.20 14.92 12.44
N GLN A 95 7.36 14.81 11.82
CA GLN A 95 7.52 14.29 10.46
C GLN A 95 8.64 13.25 10.35
N SER A 96 9.51 13.14 11.36
CA SER A 96 10.60 12.16 11.37
C SER A 96 10.16 10.86 12.01
N GLU A 97 10.59 9.77 11.40
CA GLU A 97 10.44 8.40 11.87
C GLU A 97 11.12 8.23 13.24
N ALA A 98 12.17 9.01 13.52
CA ALA A 98 12.83 9.02 14.82
C ALA A 98 11.89 9.50 15.95
N GLY A 99 10.87 10.32 15.65
CA GLY A 99 9.86 10.75 16.62
C GLY A 99 9.05 9.57 17.17
N ASP A 100 8.89 8.50 16.39
CA ASP A 100 8.03 7.36 16.71
C ASP A 100 8.75 6.27 17.51
N PHE A 101 10.01 6.49 17.88
CA PHE A 101 10.81 5.52 18.65
C PHE A 101 10.12 5.11 19.96
N TRP A 102 9.33 6.00 20.57
CA TRP A 102 8.66 5.75 21.84
C TRP A 102 7.65 4.61 21.74
N LEU A 103 7.06 4.37 20.56
CA LEU A 103 6.16 3.24 20.30
C LEU A 103 6.87 1.91 20.58
N SER A 104 8.16 1.83 20.24
CA SER A 104 8.97 0.63 20.44
C SER A 104 9.22 0.30 21.92
N ILE A 105 9.10 1.26 22.84
CA ILE A 105 9.26 1.04 24.29
C ILE A 105 8.19 0.08 24.82
N LEU A 106 7.05 -0.03 24.13
CA LEU A 106 6.01 -0.97 24.50
C LEU A 106 6.44 -2.44 24.31
N PHE A 107 7.43 -2.72 23.44
CA PHE A 107 7.97 -4.06 23.20
C PHE A 107 8.54 -4.70 24.47
N PRO A 108 9.59 -4.16 25.13
CA PRO A 108 10.15 -4.78 26.32
C PRO A 108 9.15 -4.83 27.49
N ILE A 109 8.26 -3.84 27.61
CA ILE A 109 7.24 -3.79 28.66
C ILE A 109 6.22 -4.91 28.49
N ALA A 110 5.69 -5.07 27.27
CA ALA A 110 4.78 -6.16 26.96
C ALA A 110 5.45 -7.53 27.17
N ALA A 111 6.73 -7.66 26.83
CA ALA A 111 7.49 -8.88 27.09
C ALA A 111 7.62 -9.21 28.58
N VAL A 112 7.96 -8.22 29.43
CA VAL A 112 8.05 -8.42 30.88
C VAL A 112 6.69 -8.83 31.46
N HIS A 113 5.61 -8.13 31.12
CA HIS A 113 4.27 -8.48 31.62
C HIS A 113 3.82 -9.86 31.15
N SER A 114 4.14 -10.23 29.92
CA SER A 114 3.80 -11.52 29.31
C SER A 114 4.66 -12.68 29.82
N SER A 115 5.79 -12.40 30.48
CA SER A 115 6.64 -13.41 31.10
C SER A 115 6.04 -14.05 32.36
N ASP A 116 5.11 -13.36 33.03
CA ASP A 116 4.41 -13.87 34.20
C ASP A 116 3.23 -14.75 33.81
N GLU A 117 3.21 -15.99 34.29
CA GLU A 117 2.16 -16.96 33.98
C GLU A 117 0.76 -16.50 34.39
N LYS A 118 0.64 -15.73 35.48
CA LYS A 118 -0.63 -15.19 35.97
C LYS A 118 -1.19 -14.16 34.97
N ASN A 119 -0.32 -13.31 34.45
CA ASN A 119 -0.67 -12.28 33.48
C ASN A 119 -1.04 -12.89 32.12
N ARG A 120 -0.33 -13.94 31.68
CA ARG A 120 -0.58 -14.58 30.37
C ARG A 120 -2.04 -14.95 30.14
N LYS A 121 -2.70 -15.57 31.14
CA LYS A 121 -4.11 -15.95 31.04
C LYS A 121 -5.02 -14.76 30.74
N LEU A 122 -4.79 -13.64 31.41
CA LEU A 122 -5.58 -12.44 31.22
C LEU A 122 -5.26 -11.79 29.87
N ILE A 123 -3.99 -11.70 29.48
CA ILE A 123 -3.57 -11.19 28.18
C ILE A 123 -4.25 -11.99 27.04
N TYR A 124 -4.34 -13.31 27.14
CA TYR A 124 -5.02 -14.12 26.11
C TYR A 124 -6.50 -13.78 25.96
N LYS A 125 -7.22 -13.56 27.07
CA LYS A 125 -8.61 -13.11 27.04
C LYS A 125 -8.72 -11.77 26.30
N TYR A 126 -7.80 -10.84 26.57
CA TYR A 126 -7.81 -9.53 25.94
C TYR A 126 -7.39 -9.55 24.46
N LEU A 127 -6.52 -10.48 24.04
CA LEU A 127 -6.26 -10.71 22.62
C LEU A 127 -7.50 -11.21 21.87
N TRP A 128 -8.28 -12.10 22.47
CA TRP A 128 -9.55 -12.54 21.88
C TRP A 128 -10.56 -11.40 21.77
N ILE A 129 -10.68 -10.59 22.82
CA ILE A 129 -11.52 -9.38 22.79
C ILE A 129 -11.07 -8.47 21.65
N SER A 130 -9.76 -8.19 21.58
CA SER A 130 -9.17 -7.34 20.54
C SER A 130 -9.49 -7.84 19.13
N PHE A 131 -9.25 -9.13 18.86
CA PHE A 131 -9.61 -9.77 17.58
C PHE A 131 -11.10 -9.63 17.26
N LEU A 132 -11.99 -9.89 18.22
CA LEU A 132 -13.43 -9.77 18.01
C LEU A 132 -13.85 -8.33 17.71
N LEU A 133 -13.23 -7.34 18.36
CA LEU A 133 -13.50 -5.93 18.08
C LEU A 133 -13.05 -5.53 16.67
N VAL A 134 -11.86 -5.97 16.23
CA VAL A 134 -11.39 -5.76 14.84
C VAL A 134 -12.37 -6.42 13.85
N LEU A 135 -12.81 -7.64 14.11
CA LEU A 135 -13.71 -8.37 13.22
C LEU A 135 -15.10 -7.72 13.15
N ILE A 136 -15.72 -7.44 14.30
CA ILE A 136 -17.07 -6.87 14.38
C ILE A 136 -17.10 -5.47 13.75
N SER A 137 -16.13 -4.61 14.06
CA SER A 137 -16.04 -3.28 13.46
C SER A 137 -15.86 -3.37 11.94
N GLY A 138 -15.03 -4.30 11.47
CA GLY A 138 -14.85 -4.58 10.04
C GLY A 138 -16.15 -4.95 9.34
N ILE A 139 -16.87 -5.95 9.88
CA ILE A 139 -18.18 -6.38 9.36
C ILE A 139 -19.17 -5.21 9.33
N ALA A 140 -19.26 -4.44 10.43
CA ALA A 140 -20.13 -3.27 10.49
C ALA A 140 -19.78 -2.25 9.41
N SER A 141 -18.48 -2.01 9.15
CA SER A 141 -18.04 -1.06 8.15
C SER A 141 -18.36 -1.50 6.71
N VAL A 142 -18.51 -2.80 6.42
CA VAL A 142 -18.90 -3.27 5.08
C VAL A 142 -20.25 -2.70 4.64
N PHE A 143 -21.16 -2.48 5.59
CA PHE A 143 -22.53 -2.04 5.34
C PHE A 143 -22.77 -0.56 5.71
N SER A 144 -21.70 0.21 5.88
CA SER A 144 -21.78 1.62 6.26
C SER A 144 -21.22 2.52 5.16
N GLU A 145 -22.03 3.45 4.68
CA GLU A 145 -21.57 4.50 3.76
C GLU A 145 -20.63 5.51 4.46
N TYR A 146 -20.74 5.61 5.79
CA TYR A 146 -19.95 6.50 6.62
C TYR A 146 -18.76 5.77 7.23
N ARG A 147 -17.66 6.50 7.39
CA ARG A 147 -16.52 6.03 8.17
C ARG A 147 -16.90 5.97 9.64
N LEU A 148 -17.09 4.77 10.17
CA LEU A 148 -17.67 4.53 11.50
C LEU A 148 -16.97 5.31 12.63
N GLY A 149 -15.64 5.40 12.62
CA GLY A 149 -14.89 6.11 13.66
C GLY A 149 -15.28 7.59 13.77
N LYS A 150 -15.32 8.28 12.62
CA LYS A 150 -15.73 9.69 12.53
C LYS A 150 -17.22 9.89 12.81
N TRP A 151 -18.05 9.00 12.27
CA TRP A 151 -19.48 9.05 12.48
C TRP A 151 -19.85 8.92 13.96
N ILE A 152 -19.18 8.01 14.68
CA ILE A 152 -19.34 7.86 16.14
C ILE A 152 -18.81 9.09 16.88
N SER A 153 -17.63 9.61 16.51
CA SER A 153 -17.06 10.79 17.19
C SER A 153 -17.92 12.04 17.01
N ASN A 154 -18.68 12.13 15.91
CA ASN A 154 -19.61 13.22 15.63
C ASN A 154 -21.01 12.97 16.20
N GLY A 155 -21.18 12.02 17.13
CA GLY A 155 -22.46 11.73 17.75
C GLY A 155 -23.50 11.16 16.78
N PHE A 156 -23.07 10.29 15.86
CA PHE A 156 -23.92 9.62 14.86
C PHE A 156 -24.52 10.56 13.82
N THR A 157 -23.87 11.70 13.58
CA THR A 157 -24.27 12.65 12.54
C THR A 157 -23.17 12.84 11.50
N PRO A 158 -23.51 12.92 10.20
CA PRO A 158 -22.52 13.27 9.19
C PRO A 158 -22.13 14.74 9.33
N ALA A 159 -20.84 15.02 9.52
CA ALA A 159 -20.35 16.39 9.50
C ALA A 159 -20.07 16.83 8.05
N PRO A 160 -20.36 18.09 7.68
CA PRO A 160 -19.98 18.63 6.38
C PRO A 160 -18.47 18.47 6.14
N GLY A 161 -18.10 17.92 4.98
CA GLY A 161 -16.69 17.68 4.62
C GLY A 161 -16.11 16.35 5.10
N ASP A 162 -16.87 15.54 5.84
CA ASP A 162 -16.39 14.19 6.18
C ASP A 162 -16.35 13.27 4.97
N ARG A 163 -15.21 12.59 4.83
CA ARG A 163 -14.98 11.61 3.77
C ARG A 163 -15.91 10.42 3.97
N ARG A 164 -16.68 10.08 2.93
CA ARG A 164 -17.44 8.82 2.88
C ARG A 164 -16.50 7.61 2.72
N GLN A 165 -17.06 6.43 2.92
CA GLN A 165 -16.35 5.18 2.67
C GLN A 165 -16.36 4.85 1.18
N HIS A 166 -15.32 4.17 0.69
CA HIS A 166 -15.24 3.83 -0.73
C HIS A 166 -16.23 2.70 -1.07
N PRO A 167 -17.11 2.88 -2.06
CA PRO A 167 -18.06 1.85 -2.46
C PRO A 167 -17.31 0.66 -3.05
N ALA A 168 -17.59 -0.54 -2.51
CA ALA A 168 -17.09 -1.82 -3.02
C ALA A 168 -18.04 -2.45 -4.07
N GLY A 169 -19.20 -1.81 -4.30
CA GLY A 169 -20.24 -2.25 -5.23
C GLY A 169 -21.36 -3.03 -4.54
N PRO A 170 -22.43 -3.37 -5.27
CA PRO A 170 -23.55 -4.12 -4.69
C PRO A 170 -23.19 -5.59 -4.49
N LEU A 171 -23.40 -6.11 -3.28
CA LEU A 171 -23.30 -7.53 -2.95
C LEU A 171 -24.68 -8.05 -2.54
N PHE A 172 -25.20 -9.04 -3.26
CA PHE A 172 -26.54 -9.59 -3.02
C PHE A 172 -27.66 -8.53 -3.01
N GLY A 173 -27.51 -7.45 -3.79
CA GLY A 173 -28.47 -6.35 -3.85
C GLY A 173 -28.32 -5.30 -2.74
N LEU A 174 -27.39 -5.47 -1.80
CA LEU A 174 -27.02 -4.47 -0.80
C LEU A 174 -25.78 -3.70 -1.25
N GLU A 175 -25.77 -2.38 -1.08
CA GLU A 175 -24.55 -1.60 -1.27
C GLU A 175 -23.50 -2.00 -0.22
N THR A 176 -22.29 -2.30 -0.66
CA THR A 176 -21.17 -2.61 0.22
C THR A 176 -20.04 -1.62 0.03
N TYR A 177 -19.24 -1.46 1.07
CA TYR A 177 -18.13 -0.52 1.14
C TYR A 177 -16.84 -1.25 1.56
N LEU A 178 -15.70 -0.71 1.16
CA LEU A 178 -14.37 -1.23 1.52
C LEU A 178 -14.21 -1.22 3.03
N PRO A 179 -14.08 -2.38 3.72
CA PRO A 179 -14.07 -2.41 5.17
C PRO A 179 -12.85 -1.70 5.74
N ILE A 180 -13.10 -0.74 6.63
CA ILE A 180 -12.08 0.02 7.36
C ILE A 180 -12.23 -0.10 8.88
N GLY A 181 -13.26 -0.78 9.36
CA GLY A 181 -13.59 -0.84 10.78
C GLY A 181 -13.80 0.56 11.37
N LEU A 182 -13.12 0.82 12.50
CA LEU A 182 -13.05 2.15 13.13
C LEU A 182 -11.77 2.92 12.78
N MET A 183 -10.98 2.41 11.82
CA MET A 183 -9.72 3.01 11.42
C MET A 183 -9.90 4.09 10.35
N ASN A 184 -8.85 4.88 10.13
CA ASN A 184 -8.87 5.96 9.14
C ASN A 184 -8.74 5.46 7.69
N THR A 185 -8.06 4.34 7.48
CA THR A 185 -7.78 3.79 6.15
C THR A 185 -8.02 2.28 6.09
N HIS A 186 -8.33 1.77 4.89
CA HIS A 186 -8.46 0.34 4.65
C HIS A 186 -7.13 -0.39 4.84
N LEU A 187 -5.99 0.23 4.51
CA LEU A 187 -4.66 -0.37 4.65
C LEU A 187 -4.33 -0.65 6.13
N THR A 188 -4.60 0.32 6.99
CA THR A 188 -4.43 0.20 8.45
C THR A 188 -5.29 -0.93 9.00
N TYR A 189 -6.58 -0.96 8.67
CA TYR A 189 -7.48 -2.04 9.06
C TYR A 189 -6.99 -3.42 8.59
N GLY A 190 -6.54 -3.51 7.33
CA GLY A 190 -5.95 -4.71 6.75
C GLY A 190 -4.71 -5.17 7.53
N GLY A 191 -3.88 -4.24 7.99
CA GLY A 191 -2.74 -4.55 8.87
C GLY A 191 -3.17 -5.11 10.22
N LEU A 192 -4.16 -4.50 10.88
CA LEU A 192 -4.64 -4.94 12.20
C LEU A 192 -5.22 -6.35 12.17
N ILE A 193 -6.09 -6.66 11.20
CA ILE A 193 -6.67 -8.00 11.09
C ILE A 193 -5.62 -9.06 10.72
N SER A 194 -4.54 -8.66 10.03
CA SER A 194 -3.43 -9.55 9.64
C SER A 194 -2.65 -10.10 10.83
N PHE A 195 -2.62 -9.40 11.96
CA PHE A 195 -2.03 -9.93 13.20
C PHE A 195 -2.73 -11.19 13.70
N TYR A 196 -4.02 -11.36 13.37
CA TYR A 196 -4.87 -12.38 13.96
C TYR A 196 -5.15 -13.57 13.04
N ILE A 197 -5.34 -13.33 11.74
CA ILE A 197 -5.78 -14.35 10.77
C ILE A 197 -4.90 -15.62 10.80
N PRO A 198 -3.56 -15.54 10.75
CA PRO A 198 -2.71 -16.74 10.83
C PRO A 198 -2.91 -17.52 12.14
N GLY A 199 -3.12 -16.81 13.25
CA GLY A 199 -3.40 -17.43 14.55
C GLY A 199 -4.74 -18.18 14.57
N VAL A 200 -5.80 -17.57 14.04
CA VAL A 200 -7.13 -18.20 13.93
C VAL A 200 -7.07 -19.43 13.01
N ALA A 201 -6.35 -19.34 11.89
CA ALA A 201 -6.15 -20.47 10.98
C ALA A 201 -5.49 -21.66 11.68
N LEU A 202 -4.44 -21.42 12.48
CA LEU A 202 -3.76 -22.45 13.23
C LEU A 202 -4.64 -23.09 14.31
N LEU A 203 -5.43 -22.28 15.03
CA LEU A 203 -6.38 -22.78 16.02
C LEU A 203 -7.45 -23.68 15.37
N LEU A 204 -7.96 -23.28 14.20
CA LEU A 204 -8.88 -24.11 13.41
C LEU A 204 -8.24 -25.46 13.05
N LEU A 205 -7.01 -25.45 12.50
CA LEU A 205 -6.27 -26.67 12.16
C LEU A 205 -6.04 -27.56 13.38
N GLN A 206 -5.71 -26.96 14.53
CA GLN A 206 -5.53 -27.68 15.77
C GLN A 206 -6.82 -28.35 16.25
N LYS A 207 -7.97 -27.66 16.19
CA LYS A 207 -9.26 -28.25 16.62
C LYS A 207 -9.78 -29.31 15.66
N ILE A 208 -9.51 -29.16 14.35
CA ILE A 208 -9.74 -30.24 13.37
C ILE A 208 -8.94 -31.49 13.76
N LYS A 209 -7.68 -31.32 14.17
CA LYS A 209 -6.82 -32.43 14.59
C LYS A 209 -7.31 -33.09 15.88
N GLU A 210 -7.75 -32.31 16.85
CA GLU A 210 -8.33 -32.80 18.11
C GLU A 210 -9.71 -33.48 17.93
N LYS A 211 -10.30 -33.40 16.73
CA LYS A 211 -11.66 -33.89 16.40
C LYS A 211 -12.77 -33.24 17.25
N ASP A 212 -12.54 -32.02 17.73
CA ASP A 212 -13.54 -31.24 18.49
C ASP A 212 -14.47 -30.49 17.53
N LEU A 213 -15.53 -31.17 17.07
CA LEU A 213 -16.44 -30.64 16.05
C LEU A 213 -17.04 -29.28 16.45
N LYS A 214 -17.43 -29.09 17.71
CA LYS A 214 -18.06 -27.85 18.17
C LYS A 214 -17.09 -26.67 18.03
N ARG A 215 -15.86 -26.82 18.51
CA ARG A 215 -14.84 -25.76 18.40
C ARG A 215 -14.33 -25.59 16.97
N THR A 216 -14.24 -26.67 16.19
CA THR A 216 -13.92 -26.58 14.75
C THR A 216 -14.94 -25.72 14.01
N ILE A 217 -16.24 -25.90 14.24
CA ILE A 217 -17.28 -25.07 13.61
C ILE A 217 -17.13 -23.61 14.08
N GLY A 218 -16.97 -23.37 15.38
CA GLY A 218 -16.80 -22.02 15.92
C GLY A 218 -15.59 -21.27 15.33
N PHE A 219 -14.41 -21.88 15.34
CA PHE A 219 -13.22 -21.28 14.72
C PHE A 219 -13.33 -21.20 13.20
N GLY A 220 -14.03 -22.14 12.57
CA GLY A 220 -14.32 -22.13 11.13
C GLY A 220 -15.12 -20.91 10.73
N ILE A 221 -16.19 -20.58 11.48
CA ILE A 221 -17.00 -19.38 11.25
C ILE A 221 -16.14 -18.11 11.45
N LEU A 222 -15.38 -18.02 12.55
CA LEU A 222 -14.52 -16.86 12.80
C LEU A 222 -13.47 -16.67 11.70
N PHE A 223 -12.87 -17.76 11.24
CA PHE A 223 -11.88 -17.72 10.16
C PHE A 223 -12.52 -17.28 8.84
N LEU A 224 -13.67 -17.84 8.47
CA LEU A 224 -14.40 -17.47 7.25
C LEU A 224 -14.84 -16.00 7.27
N LEU A 225 -15.37 -15.51 8.38
CA LEU A 225 -15.73 -14.09 8.54
C LEU A 225 -14.49 -13.19 8.42
N SER A 226 -13.38 -13.58 9.05
CA SER A 226 -12.13 -12.82 8.98
C SER A 226 -11.58 -12.77 7.55
N LEU A 227 -11.57 -13.89 6.83
CA LEU A 227 -11.18 -13.93 5.42
C LEU A 227 -12.12 -13.12 4.54
N TRP A 228 -13.44 -13.18 4.80
CA TRP A 228 -14.41 -12.42 4.03
C TRP A 228 -14.17 -10.91 4.13
N VAL A 229 -14.03 -10.38 5.35
CA VAL A 229 -13.73 -8.95 5.55
C VAL A 229 -12.35 -8.60 4.99
N PHE A 230 -11.35 -9.45 5.21
CA PHE A 230 -9.98 -9.22 4.75
C PHE A 230 -9.83 -9.21 3.21
N LEU A 231 -10.57 -10.06 2.51
CA LEU A 231 -10.60 -10.07 1.04
C LEU A 231 -11.40 -8.88 0.50
N LEU A 232 -12.48 -8.48 1.18
CA LEU A 232 -13.20 -7.26 0.82
C LEU A 232 -12.38 -6.00 1.04
N ASN A 233 -11.45 -6.00 2.01
CA ASN A 233 -10.58 -4.87 2.33
C ASN A 233 -9.59 -4.49 1.22
N GLN A 234 -9.22 -5.44 0.36
CA GLN A 234 -8.33 -5.22 -0.80
C GLN A 234 -6.91 -4.73 -0.49
N SER A 235 -6.41 -4.88 0.75
CA SER A 235 -5.00 -4.62 1.06
C SER A 235 -4.08 -5.69 0.47
N LYS A 236 -3.64 -5.48 -0.78
CA LYS A 236 -2.80 -6.41 -1.57
C LYS A 236 -1.51 -6.81 -0.83
N SER A 237 -0.84 -5.84 -0.20
CA SER A 237 0.42 -6.08 0.53
C SER A 237 0.19 -6.96 1.77
N ALA A 238 -0.91 -6.74 2.49
CA ALA A 238 -1.28 -7.56 3.64
C ALA A 238 -1.57 -9.01 3.22
N TRP A 239 -2.22 -9.23 2.07
CA TRP A 239 -2.50 -10.57 1.54
C TRP A 239 -1.21 -11.37 1.32
N LEU A 240 -0.22 -10.75 0.67
CA LEU A 240 1.11 -11.35 0.45
C LEU A 240 1.82 -11.62 1.78
N GLY A 241 1.74 -10.68 2.73
CA GLY A 241 2.29 -10.82 4.08
C GLY A 241 1.74 -12.03 4.83
N ILE A 242 0.40 -12.14 4.90
CA ILE A 242 -0.28 -13.27 5.57
C ILE A 242 0.08 -14.59 4.91
N PHE A 243 0.07 -14.64 3.57
CA PHE A 243 0.41 -15.84 2.84
C PHE A 243 1.85 -16.27 3.17
N ALA A 244 2.81 -15.34 3.07
CA ALA A 244 4.22 -15.63 3.32
C ALA A 244 4.48 -16.11 4.76
N VAL A 245 3.93 -15.44 5.78
CA VAL A 245 4.14 -15.84 7.19
C VAL A 245 3.49 -17.18 7.51
N THR A 246 2.32 -17.46 6.91
CA THR A 246 1.62 -18.74 7.10
C THR A 246 2.40 -19.89 6.46
N VAL A 247 2.89 -19.70 5.23
CA VAL A 247 3.75 -20.67 4.53
C VAL A 247 5.04 -20.90 5.30
N TYR A 248 5.72 -19.83 5.73
CA TYR A 248 6.91 -19.93 6.56
C TYR A 248 6.66 -20.77 7.82
N PHE A 249 5.58 -20.47 8.54
CA PHE A 249 5.26 -21.19 9.77
C PHE A 249 5.04 -22.69 9.51
N ILE A 250 4.22 -23.03 8.51
CA ILE A 250 3.95 -24.42 8.13
C ILE A 250 5.24 -25.16 7.74
N LEU A 251 6.09 -24.55 6.92
CA LEU A 251 7.37 -25.13 6.50
C LEU A 251 8.34 -25.29 7.68
N SER A 252 8.43 -24.29 8.56
CA SER A 252 9.31 -24.33 9.75
C SER A 252 8.92 -25.44 10.72
N LYS A 253 7.64 -25.82 10.73
CA LYS A 253 7.06 -26.89 11.54
C LYS A 253 6.67 -28.11 10.70
N TRP A 254 7.28 -28.31 9.53
CA TRP A 254 6.84 -29.34 8.59
C TRP A 254 6.71 -30.73 9.24
N LYS A 255 7.64 -31.12 10.12
CA LYS A 255 7.57 -32.41 10.86
C LYS A 255 6.37 -32.52 11.82
N ASP A 256 5.89 -31.39 12.33
CA ASP A 256 4.69 -31.37 13.16
C ASP A 256 3.40 -31.52 12.33
N PHE A 257 3.48 -31.22 11.03
CA PHE A 257 2.36 -31.34 10.08
C PHE A 257 2.44 -32.60 9.20
N SER A 258 3.65 -33.08 8.88
CA SER A 258 3.88 -34.24 8.02
C SER A 258 3.49 -35.52 8.77
N GLY A 259 2.55 -36.28 8.18
CA GLY A 259 1.91 -37.43 8.83
C GLY A 259 0.69 -37.10 9.71
N LYS A 260 0.38 -35.81 9.92
CA LYS A 260 -0.80 -35.34 10.67
C LYS A 260 -1.88 -34.71 9.79
N PHE A 261 -1.59 -34.49 8.51
CA PHE A 261 -2.66 -34.37 7.51
C PHE A 261 -3.40 -35.71 7.45
N PRO A 262 -4.73 -35.73 7.59
CA PRO A 262 -5.49 -36.97 7.50
C PRO A 262 -5.14 -37.68 6.20
N ARG A 263 -4.91 -39.01 6.24
CA ARG A 263 -4.81 -39.83 5.02
C ARG A 263 -5.96 -39.41 4.11
N VAL A 264 -5.56 -38.89 2.96
CA VAL A 264 -6.42 -38.18 2.02
C VAL A 264 -7.36 -39.22 1.42
N THR A 265 -8.49 -39.44 2.10
CA THR A 265 -9.57 -40.34 1.68
C THR A 265 -10.42 -39.59 0.67
N PHE A 266 -10.96 -40.29 -0.33
CA PHE A 266 -11.71 -39.68 -1.43
C PHE A 266 -12.79 -38.71 -0.92
N ALA A 267 -13.54 -39.08 0.14
CA ALA A 267 -14.55 -38.21 0.76
C ALA A 267 -13.99 -36.90 1.37
N ARG A 268 -12.77 -36.91 1.93
CA ARG A 268 -12.12 -35.69 2.46
C ARG A 268 -11.51 -34.85 1.35
N ILE A 269 -11.01 -35.47 0.28
CA ILE A 269 -10.69 -34.76 -0.96
C ILE A 269 -11.94 -34.07 -1.48
N SER A 270 -13.09 -34.76 -1.52
CA SER A 270 -14.35 -34.18 -1.98
C SER A 270 -14.78 -33.00 -1.13
N ILE A 271 -14.60 -33.03 0.20
CA ILE A 271 -14.91 -31.88 1.08
C ILE A 271 -13.93 -30.73 0.86
N VAL A 272 -12.63 -31.00 0.73
CA VAL A 272 -11.61 -29.96 0.47
C VAL A 272 -11.80 -29.37 -0.93
N ILE A 273 -12.06 -30.19 -1.94
CA ILE A 273 -12.40 -29.76 -3.30
C ILE A 273 -13.73 -28.99 -3.27
N ALA A 274 -14.75 -29.43 -2.55
CA ALA A 274 -15.99 -28.68 -2.40
C ALA A 274 -15.75 -27.34 -1.70
N LEU A 275 -14.93 -27.28 -0.65
CA LEU A 275 -14.54 -26.03 0.00
C LEU A 275 -13.70 -25.13 -0.90
N LEU A 276 -12.81 -25.69 -1.72
CA LEU A 276 -12.01 -24.95 -2.71
C LEU A 276 -12.83 -24.52 -3.92
N ILE A 277 -13.87 -25.28 -4.32
CA ILE A 277 -14.85 -24.90 -5.34
C ILE A 277 -15.79 -23.85 -4.78
N ILE A 278 -16.19 -23.94 -3.52
CA ILE A 278 -16.97 -22.90 -2.84
C ILE A 278 -16.11 -21.65 -2.70
N LEU A 279 -14.87 -21.75 -2.22
CA LEU A 279 -13.96 -20.63 -2.06
C LEU A 279 -13.59 -20.04 -3.42
N GLY A 280 -13.25 -20.86 -4.41
CA GLY A 280 -12.93 -20.46 -5.78
C GLY A 280 -14.14 -19.91 -6.52
N GLY A 281 -15.33 -20.47 -6.30
CA GLY A 281 -16.61 -19.96 -6.80
C GLY A 281 -16.99 -18.65 -6.13
N THR A 282 -16.71 -18.50 -4.84
CA THR A 282 -16.87 -17.26 -4.07
C THR A 282 -15.91 -16.19 -4.61
N VAL A 283 -14.61 -16.51 -4.75
CA VAL A 283 -13.60 -15.62 -5.34
C VAL A 283 -13.96 -15.25 -6.78
N ARG A 284 -14.43 -16.20 -7.60
CA ARG A 284 -14.88 -15.95 -8.97
C ARG A 284 -16.12 -15.08 -9.02
N PHE A 285 -17.10 -15.32 -8.14
CA PHE A 285 -18.31 -14.51 -8.02
C PHE A 285 -17.96 -13.08 -7.60
N PHE A 286 -17.11 -12.92 -6.58
CA PHE A 286 -16.57 -11.63 -6.17
C PHE A 286 -15.79 -10.98 -7.32
N TYR A 287 -14.96 -11.73 -8.05
CA TYR A 287 -14.24 -11.19 -9.20
C TYR A 287 -15.18 -10.70 -10.30
N GLN A 288 -16.22 -11.46 -10.63
CA GLN A 288 -17.18 -11.07 -11.68
C GLN A 288 -18.06 -9.88 -11.30
N LYS A 289 -18.37 -9.72 -10.01
CA LYS A 289 -19.30 -8.68 -9.52
C LYS A 289 -18.62 -7.45 -8.92
N ASN A 290 -17.37 -7.58 -8.48
CA ASN A 290 -16.61 -6.50 -7.87
C ASN A 290 -15.59 -5.95 -8.88
N TRP A 291 -15.93 -4.83 -9.50
CA TRP A 291 -15.08 -4.16 -10.48
C TRP A 291 -13.71 -3.76 -9.90
N LEU A 292 -13.63 -3.45 -8.59
CA LEU A 292 -12.35 -3.13 -7.93
C LEU A 292 -11.45 -4.35 -7.82
N LEU A 293 -12.01 -5.55 -7.65
CA LEU A 293 -11.23 -6.79 -7.64
C LEU A 293 -10.73 -7.13 -9.05
N GLN A 294 -11.54 -6.88 -10.09
CA GLN A 294 -11.09 -6.99 -11.49
C GLN A 294 -9.94 -6.04 -11.80
N ARG A 295 -10.09 -4.77 -11.43
CA ARG A 295 -9.07 -3.74 -11.55
C ARG A 295 -7.80 -4.13 -10.81
N THR A 296 -7.91 -4.59 -9.57
CA THR A 296 -6.78 -5.01 -8.73
C THR A 296 -5.94 -6.10 -9.38
N ILE A 297 -6.57 -7.12 -9.98
CA ILE A 297 -5.87 -8.22 -10.65
C ILE A 297 -5.30 -7.79 -12.01
N ALA A 298 -6.04 -6.98 -12.77
CA ALA A 298 -5.58 -6.44 -14.04
C ALA A 298 -4.30 -5.59 -13.87
N GLN A 299 -4.27 -4.74 -12.84
CA GLN A 299 -3.15 -3.87 -12.50
C GLN A 299 -1.85 -4.61 -12.19
N LEU A 300 -1.89 -5.84 -11.65
CA LEU A 300 -0.70 -6.66 -11.38
C LEU A 300 0.08 -7.03 -12.66
N THR A 301 -0.58 -6.98 -13.81
CA THR A 301 0.00 -7.37 -15.12
C THR A 301 0.23 -6.17 -16.05
N GLU A 302 -0.18 -4.97 -15.65
CA GLU A 302 -0.19 -3.79 -16.52
C GLU A 302 1.01 -2.89 -16.22
N ILE A 303 1.74 -2.54 -17.28
CA ILE A 303 2.91 -1.64 -17.22
C ILE A 303 2.46 -0.17 -17.11
N GLN A 304 1.25 0.15 -17.51
CA GLN A 304 0.70 1.50 -17.59
C GLN A 304 -0.57 1.57 -16.76
N THR A 305 -0.43 1.94 -15.49
CA THR A 305 -1.57 2.16 -14.61
C THR A 305 -1.33 3.40 -13.76
N PRO A 306 -2.38 4.00 -13.18
CA PRO A 306 -2.24 4.98 -12.10
C PRO A 306 -1.43 4.47 -10.88
N GLU A 307 -1.11 3.16 -10.78
CA GLU A 307 -0.17 2.61 -9.79
C GLU A 307 1.32 2.79 -10.16
N ASN A 308 1.65 3.43 -11.30
CA ASN A 308 3.01 3.86 -11.64
C ASN A 308 3.63 4.83 -10.63
N GLN A 309 2.82 5.41 -9.73
CA GLN A 309 3.31 6.15 -8.58
C GLN A 309 4.37 5.36 -7.77
N ARG A 310 4.24 4.03 -7.62
CA ARG A 310 5.24 3.23 -6.92
C ARG A 310 6.56 3.11 -7.69
N TYR A 311 6.49 3.03 -9.02
CA TYR A 311 7.68 3.08 -9.87
C TYR A 311 8.42 4.40 -9.64
N TRP A 312 7.71 5.54 -9.64
CA TRP A 312 8.31 6.85 -9.39
C TRP A 312 8.88 6.99 -7.98
N ILE A 313 8.14 6.58 -6.94
CA ILE A 313 8.63 6.59 -5.56
C ILE A 313 9.97 5.86 -5.46
N TYR A 314 10.07 4.65 -6.00
CA TYR A 314 11.30 3.87 -5.96
C TYR A 314 12.40 4.47 -6.85
N LYS A 315 12.06 4.96 -8.03
CA LYS A 315 13.01 5.61 -8.95
C LYS A 315 13.65 6.85 -8.32
N LEU A 316 12.89 7.61 -7.53
CA LEU A 316 13.36 8.76 -6.77
C LEU A 316 14.11 8.37 -5.48
N SER A 317 13.79 7.20 -4.92
CA SER A 317 14.39 6.71 -3.67
C SER A 317 15.81 6.15 -3.83
N LEU A 318 16.09 5.45 -4.93
CA LEU A 318 17.39 4.79 -5.13
C LEU A 318 18.59 5.76 -5.18
N PRO A 319 18.51 6.93 -5.86
CA PRO A 319 19.58 7.91 -5.82
C PRO A 319 19.94 8.35 -4.39
N LEU A 320 18.94 8.55 -3.52
CA LEU A 320 19.15 8.98 -2.15
C LEU A 320 20.00 7.98 -1.34
N LEU A 321 19.80 6.68 -1.56
CA LEU A 321 20.62 5.62 -0.96
C LEU A 321 22.06 5.63 -1.47
N SER A 322 22.26 5.95 -2.74
CA SER A 322 23.59 5.95 -3.36
C SER A 322 24.42 7.17 -2.95
N GLU A 323 23.77 8.32 -2.77
CA GLU A 323 24.41 9.57 -2.38
C GLU A 323 24.71 9.61 -0.88
N ASN A 324 23.85 9.00 -0.05
CA ASN A 324 23.97 9.03 1.42
C ASN A 324 24.00 7.61 2.03
N PRO A 325 24.95 6.73 1.67
CA PRO A 325 24.88 5.31 2.01
C PRO A 325 25.09 5.01 3.51
N ILE A 326 25.87 5.84 4.21
CA ILE A 326 26.27 5.58 5.61
C ILE A 326 25.22 6.10 6.58
N LEU A 327 24.87 7.38 6.48
CA LEU A 327 24.00 8.06 7.43
C LEU A 327 22.60 8.31 6.88
N GLY A 328 22.34 8.15 5.57
CA GLY A 328 21.06 8.53 4.98
C GLY A 328 20.85 10.04 4.94
N THR A 329 19.63 10.48 4.64
CA THR A 329 19.28 11.91 4.44
C THR A 329 18.77 12.62 5.68
N GLY A 330 18.59 11.90 6.80
CA GLY A 330 17.91 12.36 8.00
C GLY A 330 16.40 12.13 7.97
N GLY A 331 15.82 11.80 9.12
CA GLY A 331 14.39 11.50 9.24
C GLY A 331 13.51 12.73 9.02
N GLY A 332 12.38 12.52 8.32
CA GLY A 332 11.45 13.59 7.93
C GLY A 332 11.92 14.47 6.76
N ARG A 333 13.08 14.17 6.13
CA ARG A 333 13.59 14.90 4.96
C ARG A 333 13.34 14.23 3.62
N PHE A 334 12.82 13.00 3.61
CA PHE A 334 12.52 12.25 2.38
C PHE A 334 11.78 13.10 1.34
N LYS A 335 10.78 13.88 1.77
CA LYS A 335 10.00 14.74 0.88
C LYS A 335 10.84 15.78 0.14
N GLU A 336 11.73 16.45 0.87
CA GLU A 336 12.56 17.53 0.32
C GLU A 336 13.59 16.95 -0.64
N THR A 337 14.33 15.94 -0.20
CA THR A 337 15.41 15.32 -0.98
C THR A 337 14.89 14.58 -2.22
N SER A 338 13.78 13.83 -2.11
CA SER A 338 13.15 13.21 -3.29
C SER A 338 12.59 14.25 -4.28
N SER A 339 12.16 15.42 -3.80
CA SER A 339 11.70 16.51 -4.66
C SER A 339 12.87 17.15 -5.42
N GLU A 340 14.07 17.21 -4.85
CA GLU A 340 15.28 17.67 -5.54
C GLU A 340 15.69 16.71 -6.66
N VAL A 341 15.70 15.40 -6.37
CA VAL A 341 15.93 14.37 -7.40
C VAL A 341 14.87 14.49 -8.50
N SER A 342 13.60 14.67 -8.15
CA SER A 342 12.50 14.83 -9.11
C SER A 342 12.71 16.00 -10.08
N LYS A 343 13.25 17.14 -9.63
CA LYS A 343 13.55 18.28 -10.52
C LYS A 343 14.48 17.88 -11.67
N SER A 344 15.50 17.06 -11.42
CA SER A 344 16.44 16.61 -12.45
C SER A 344 15.75 15.78 -13.54
N PHE A 345 14.77 14.94 -13.18
CA PHE A 345 13.98 14.17 -14.14
C PHE A 345 13.07 15.08 -14.97
N ILE A 346 12.46 16.09 -14.35
CA ILE A 346 11.58 17.06 -15.02
C ILE A 346 12.37 17.94 -15.98
N GLU A 347 13.56 18.38 -15.60
CA GLU A 347 14.44 19.18 -16.46
C GLU A 347 14.90 18.40 -17.70
N LYS A 348 15.10 17.08 -17.57
CA LYS A 348 15.38 16.22 -18.72
C LYS A 348 14.15 16.01 -19.59
N ASN A 349 12.98 15.81 -18.98
CA ASN A 349 11.72 15.47 -19.65
C ASN A 349 10.54 16.17 -18.97
N GLU A 350 10.15 17.35 -19.51
CA GLU A 350 9.14 18.23 -18.90
C GLU A 350 7.77 17.54 -18.71
N GLN A 351 7.43 16.59 -19.58
CA GLN A 351 6.19 15.82 -19.52
C GLN A 351 6.00 15.05 -18.20
N LEU A 352 7.10 14.72 -17.52
CA LEU A 352 7.06 14.02 -16.23
C LEU A 352 6.63 14.93 -15.07
N TRP A 353 6.55 16.25 -15.28
CA TRP A 353 6.26 17.21 -14.21
C TRP A 353 4.96 16.90 -13.46
N TYR A 354 3.88 16.65 -14.19
CA TYR A 354 2.59 16.34 -13.58
C TYR A 354 2.68 15.07 -12.72
N GLU A 355 3.13 13.98 -13.33
CA GLU A 355 3.18 12.65 -12.73
C GLU A 355 4.05 12.64 -11.46
N LEU A 356 5.22 13.25 -11.53
CA LEU A 356 6.14 13.35 -10.41
C LEU A 356 5.63 14.28 -9.30
N TYR A 357 4.84 15.31 -9.64
CA TYR A 357 4.25 16.20 -8.65
C TYR A 357 3.09 15.54 -7.88
N ILE A 358 2.21 14.80 -8.58
CA ILE A 358 1.07 14.15 -7.93
C ILE A 358 1.50 12.91 -7.12
N THR A 359 2.63 12.30 -7.49
CA THR A 359 3.22 11.15 -6.79
C THR A 359 3.38 11.44 -5.30
N PRO A 360 2.86 10.57 -4.40
CA PRO A 360 3.07 10.70 -2.97
C PRO A 360 4.56 10.76 -2.62
N ASN A 361 4.98 11.81 -1.91
CA ASN A 361 6.39 12.08 -1.61
C ASN A 361 6.67 12.16 -0.11
N LYS A 362 5.89 11.46 0.73
CA LYS A 362 6.12 11.48 2.19
C LYS A 362 7.18 10.49 2.64
N HIS A 363 7.27 9.32 2.00
CA HIS A 363 8.17 8.21 2.32
C HIS A 363 8.25 7.24 1.13
N ALA A 364 9.18 6.29 1.17
CA ALA A 364 9.51 5.34 0.10
C ALA A 364 8.49 4.19 -0.09
N HIS A 365 7.37 4.21 0.62
CA HIS A 365 6.31 3.17 0.55
C HIS A 365 6.85 1.74 0.75
N ASN A 366 7.97 1.62 1.47
CA ASN A 366 8.59 0.37 1.90
C ASN A 366 9.33 0.61 3.22
N ASP A 367 8.98 -0.13 4.26
CA ASP A 367 9.46 0.09 5.62
C ASP A 367 11.00 0.02 5.68
N ILE A 368 11.62 -1.03 5.12
CA ILE A 368 13.07 -1.23 5.21
C ILE A 368 13.83 -0.22 4.35
N LEU A 369 13.29 0.05 3.16
CA LEU A 369 13.86 1.03 2.24
C LEU A 369 13.83 2.44 2.86
N GLU A 370 12.74 2.82 3.50
CA GLU A 370 12.64 4.12 4.17
C GLU A 370 13.71 4.26 5.25
N PHE A 371 13.78 3.30 6.18
CA PHE A 371 14.79 3.35 7.25
C PHE A 371 16.23 3.35 6.71
N ALA A 372 16.48 2.71 5.57
CA ALA A 372 17.77 2.76 4.89
C ALA A 372 18.05 4.14 4.25
N ILE A 373 17.02 4.82 3.72
CA ILE A 373 17.16 6.16 3.13
C ILE A 373 17.38 7.21 4.20
N VAL A 374 16.62 7.20 5.29
CA VAL A 374 16.70 8.25 6.31
C VAL A 374 17.78 7.99 7.37
N GLY A 375 18.19 6.75 7.59
CA GLY A 375 19.19 6.36 8.60
C GLY A 375 20.40 5.59 8.04
N GLY A 376 20.53 5.46 6.72
CA GLY A 376 21.61 4.75 6.04
C GLY A 376 21.44 3.22 6.02
N TRP A 377 22.27 2.53 5.23
CA TRP A 377 22.19 1.07 5.05
C TRP A 377 22.26 0.30 6.37
N LEU A 378 23.02 0.81 7.35
CA LEU A 378 23.14 0.17 8.66
C LEU A 378 21.79 0.13 9.39
N SER A 379 20.95 1.16 9.28
CA SER A 379 19.60 1.18 9.85
C SER A 379 18.73 0.09 9.23
N GLY A 380 18.76 -0.05 7.90
CA GLY A 380 18.09 -1.15 7.19
C GLY A 380 18.58 -2.53 7.63
N ILE A 381 19.89 -2.71 7.79
CA ILE A 381 20.49 -3.98 8.26
C ILE A 381 20.05 -4.32 9.69
N LEU A 382 19.91 -3.33 10.57
CA LEU A 382 19.43 -3.56 11.93
C LEU A 382 17.97 -4.05 11.93
N TRP A 383 17.12 -3.52 11.05
CA TRP A 383 15.78 -4.07 10.83
C TRP A 383 15.81 -5.52 10.33
N LEU A 384 16.70 -5.87 9.39
CA LEU A 384 16.90 -7.26 8.97
C LEU A 384 17.26 -8.16 10.16
N GLY A 385 18.13 -7.69 11.05
CA GLY A 385 18.51 -8.38 12.28
C GLY A 385 17.33 -8.62 13.21
N PHE A 386 16.50 -7.61 13.44
CA PHE A 386 15.28 -7.75 14.23
C PHE A 386 14.31 -8.76 13.61
N PHE A 387 14.03 -8.69 12.30
CA PHE A 387 13.15 -9.65 11.62
C PHE A 387 13.72 -11.08 11.65
N TYR A 388 15.04 -11.25 11.55
CA TYR A 388 15.68 -12.56 11.77
C TYR A 388 15.35 -13.13 13.15
N LEU A 389 15.50 -12.33 14.20
CA LEU A 389 15.14 -12.74 15.56
C LEU A 389 13.63 -13.03 15.70
N LEU A 390 12.79 -12.23 15.04
CA LEU A 390 11.34 -12.42 15.02
C LEU A 390 10.94 -13.75 14.38
N PHE A 391 11.42 -14.05 13.17
CA PHE A 391 11.07 -15.30 12.49
C PHE A 391 11.67 -16.53 13.18
N ARG A 392 12.85 -16.39 13.78
CA ARG A 392 13.42 -17.41 14.65
C ARG A 392 12.52 -17.68 15.85
N LYS A 393 11.96 -16.63 16.46
CA LYS A 393 10.98 -16.75 17.54
C LYS A 393 9.69 -17.41 17.08
N ILE A 394 9.12 -16.98 15.96
CA ILE A 394 7.91 -17.57 15.35
C ILE A 394 8.11 -19.06 15.05
N ALA A 395 9.25 -19.47 14.50
CA ALA A 395 9.54 -20.89 14.27
C ALA A 395 9.74 -21.69 15.57
N GLY A 396 10.23 -21.04 16.63
CA GLY A 396 10.36 -21.63 17.96
C GLY A 396 9.02 -21.82 18.68
N SER A 397 7.97 -21.13 18.24
CA SER A 397 6.69 -21.10 18.96
C SER A 397 6.03 -22.45 19.14
N ARG A 398 5.41 -22.63 20.31
CA ARG A 398 4.65 -23.83 20.65
C ARG A 398 3.16 -23.53 20.53
N LEU A 399 2.44 -24.42 19.86
CA LEU A 399 0.98 -24.41 19.82
C LEU A 399 0.45 -25.05 21.10
N GLU A 400 0.48 -24.32 22.20
CA GLU A 400 -0.16 -24.74 23.45
C GLU A 400 -1.68 -24.50 23.39
N GLU A 401 -2.46 -25.46 23.90
CA GLU A 401 -3.91 -25.36 23.98
C GLU A 401 -4.34 -24.14 24.81
N GLY A 402 -5.13 -23.26 24.20
CA GLY A 402 -5.73 -22.09 24.87
C GLY A 402 -5.03 -20.75 24.62
N ASN A 403 -3.84 -20.74 24.00
CA ASN A 403 -3.12 -19.52 23.68
C ASN A 403 -3.55 -18.98 22.30
N PHE A 404 -3.76 -17.67 22.16
CA PHE A 404 -3.92 -17.05 20.84
C PHE A 404 -2.54 -16.97 20.16
N PRO A 405 -2.28 -17.69 19.04
CA PRO A 405 -0.98 -17.67 18.39
C PRO A 405 -0.72 -16.32 17.72
N LEU A 406 0.36 -15.65 18.10
CA LEU A 406 0.74 -14.33 17.58
C LEU A 406 1.66 -14.40 16.36
N ILE A 407 1.64 -15.50 15.61
CA ILE A 407 2.51 -15.66 14.44
C ILE A 407 2.22 -14.65 13.33
N GLY A 408 1.01 -14.07 13.31
CA GLY A 408 0.59 -13.09 12.31
C GLY A 408 1.44 -11.84 12.30
N ILE A 409 2.11 -11.47 13.39
CA ILE A 409 3.01 -10.29 13.43
C ILE A 409 4.14 -10.35 12.40
N GLY A 410 4.52 -11.54 11.92
CA GLY A 410 5.52 -11.69 10.87
C GLY A 410 5.05 -11.20 9.48
N PHE A 411 3.76 -10.91 9.29
CA PHE A 411 3.24 -10.45 7.99
C PHE A 411 3.91 -9.16 7.51
N ILE A 412 4.30 -8.28 8.44
CA ILE A 412 4.92 -6.98 8.16
C ILE A 412 6.20 -7.12 7.35
N TRP A 413 6.94 -8.23 7.47
CA TRP A 413 8.17 -8.42 6.70
C TRP A 413 7.94 -8.34 5.18
N VAL A 414 7.02 -9.15 4.64
CA VAL A 414 6.72 -9.14 3.20
C VAL A 414 5.78 -8.01 2.84
N ALA A 415 4.81 -7.70 3.70
CA ALA A 415 3.85 -6.62 3.44
C ALA A 415 4.54 -5.24 3.42
N GLY A 416 5.57 -5.07 4.26
CA GLY A 416 6.42 -3.89 4.40
C GLY A 416 7.29 -3.58 3.19
N PHE A 417 7.47 -4.52 2.25
CA PHE A 417 8.10 -4.23 0.97
C PHE A 417 7.21 -3.40 0.03
N PHE A 418 5.91 -3.40 0.29
CA PHE A 418 4.91 -2.82 -0.60
C PHE A 418 4.05 -1.76 0.09
N GLN A 419 4.25 -1.52 1.37
CA GLN A 419 3.49 -0.58 2.19
C GLN A 419 4.30 -0.20 3.42
N CYS A 420 4.02 0.95 4.01
CA CYS A 420 4.66 1.41 5.24
C CYS A 420 3.84 1.06 6.49
N TYR A 421 3.94 -0.17 6.99
CA TYR A 421 3.21 -0.57 8.20
C TYR A 421 3.95 -0.17 9.49
N LEU A 422 5.27 0.02 9.44
CA LEU A 422 6.05 0.48 10.60
C LEU A 422 6.11 2.00 10.72
N LEU A 423 5.71 2.74 9.67
CA LEU A 423 5.53 4.19 9.69
C LEU A 423 4.09 4.61 9.95
N ASP A 424 3.14 3.67 9.92
CA ASP A 424 1.76 3.90 10.34
C ASP A 424 1.64 3.57 11.82
N ASP A 425 1.61 4.60 12.68
CA ASP A 425 1.50 4.46 14.12
C ASP A 425 0.33 3.56 14.56
N GLU A 426 -0.78 3.58 13.81
CA GLU A 426 -1.97 2.75 14.09
C GLU A 426 -1.63 1.25 13.97
N VAL A 427 -0.61 0.87 13.20
CA VAL A 427 -0.13 -0.52 13.03
C VAL A 427 1.17 -0.77 13.79
N ALA A 428 2.11 0.18 13.81
CA ALA A 428 3.40 0.05 14.46
C ALA A 428 3.28 -0.13 15.98
N LEU A 429 2.39 0.62 16.63
CA LEU A 429 2.17 0.52 18.07
C LEU A 429 1.66 -0.88 18.50
N PRO A 430 0.56 -1.43 17.93
CA PRO A 430 0.15 -2.79 18.23
C PRO A 430 1.18 -3.82 17.78
N PHE A 431 1.92 -3.59 16.68
CA PHE A 431 3.01 -4.48 16.29
C PHE A 431 4.05 -4.64 17.41
N PHE A 432 4.59 -3.54 17.96
CA PHE A 432 5.59 -3.61 19.02
C PHE A 432 5.04 -4.27 20.29
N ALA A 433 3.80 -3.98 20.66
CA ALA A 433 3.14 -4.63 21.79
C ALA A 433 3.01 -6.15 21.58
N LEU A 434 2.43 -6.57 20.45
CA LEU A 434 2.18 -7.98 20.14
C LEU A 434 3.49 -8.76 19.96
N ALA A 435 4.50 -8.14 19.35
CA ALA A 435 5.85 -8.69 19.31
C ALA A 435 6.39 -8.90 20.72
N GLY A 436 6.36 -7.87 21.59
CA GLY A 436 6.76 -8.02 22.99
C GLY A 436 6.02 -9.17 23.70
N LEU A 437 4.70 -9.26 23.53
CA LEU A 437 3.89 -10.35 24.08
C LEU A 437 4.36 -11.74 23.61
N LEU A 438 4.71 -11.91 22.33
CA LEU A 438 5.28 -13.15 21.80
C LEU A 438 6.61 -13.50 22.49
N TRP A 439 7.49 -12.50 22.69
CA TRP A 439 8.77 -12.74 23.35
C TRP A 439 8.65 -13.16 24.81
N GLY A 440 7.75 -12.53 25.56
CA GLY A 440 7.51 -12.87 26.96
C GLY A 440 6.89 -14.25 27.17
N ARG A 441 6.04 -14.72 26.24
CA ARG A 441 5.35 -16.01 26.37
C ARG A 441 6.27 -17.20 26.31
N GLU A 442 7.24 -17.16 25.41
CA GLU A 442 8.01 -18.32 25.03
C GLU A 442 9.41 -18.24 25.61
N LYS A 443 9.84 -19.28 26.34
CA LYS A 443 11.25 -19.41 26.70
C LYS A 443 12.05 -19.71 25.43
N GLU A 444 13.12 -18.97 25.20
CA GLU A 444 14.02 -19.18 24.06
C GLU A 444 14.67 -20.56 24.19
N ASN A 445 14.25 -21.52 23.38
CA ASN A 445 14.62 -22.94 23.56
C ASN A 445 15.88 -23.36 22.78
N SER A 446 16.57 -22.47 22.07
CA SER A 446 17.90 -22.79 21.53
C SER A 446 18.66 -21.52 21.18
N SER A 447 19.96 -21.46 21.45
CA SER A 447 20.90 -20.45 20.94
C SER A 447 21.33 -20.71 19.49
N LYS A 448 20.75 -21.73 18.83
CA LYS A 448 21.19 -22.16 17.51
C LYS A 448 20.67 -21.24 16.41
N PHE A 449 21.53 -21.02 15.41
CA PHE A 449 21.23 -20.36 14.15
C PHE A 449 20.03 -21.04 13.45
N SER A 450 19.10 -20.24 12.92
CA SER A 450 17.90 -20.75 12.25
C SER A 450 18.02 -20.65 10.74
N ALA A 451 18.51 -21.71 10.10
CA ALA A 451 18.66 -21.77 8.65
C ALA A 451 17.35 -21.48 7.89
N ALA A 452 16.21 -21.96 8.41
CA ALA A 452 14.90 -21.69 7.81
C ALA A 452 14.55 -20.20 7.81
N SER A 453 14.85 -19.49 8.91
CA SER A 453 14.61 -18.05 9.02
C SER A 453 15.52 -17.27 8.06
N THR A 454 16.80 -17.63 7.97
CA THR A 454 17.74 -17.03 7.01
C THR A 454 17.30 -17.26 5.57
N ILE A 455 16.98 -18.51 5.19
CA ILE A 455 16.53 -18.83 3.83
C ILE A 455 15.26 -18.04 3.48
N PHE A 456 14.28 -17.98 4.39
CA PHE A 456 13.04 -17.25 4.15
C PHE A 456 13.28 -15.76 3.93
N LEU A 457 14.05 -15.11 4.81
CA LEU A 457 14.37 -13.69 4.69
C LEU A 457 15.18 -13.40 3.42
N SER A 458 16.23 -14.18 3.14
CA SER A 458 17.03 -14.02 1.93
C SER A 458 16.21 -14.23 0.66
N PHE A 459 15.40 -15.29 0.59
CA PHE A 459 14.57 -15.57 -0.58
C PHE A 459 13.56 -14.46 -0.85
N THR A 460 12.83 -14.02 0.18
CA THR A 460 11.83 -12.95 0.02
C THR A 460 12.46 -11.60 -0.28
N PHE A 461 13.63 -11.29 0.31
CA PHE A 461 14.38 -10.08 0.01
C PHE A 461 14.93 -10.08 -1.44
N ILE A 462 15.49 -11.20 -1.90
CA ILE A 462 15.97 -11.36 -3.27
C ILE A 462 14.80 -11.25 -4.24
N LEU A 463 13.68 -11.92 -3.98
CA LEU A 463 12.49 -11.86 -4.84
C LEU A 463 11.99 -10.42 -4.98
N ASN A 464 11.88 -9.67 -3.87
CA ASN A 464 11.49 -8.27 -3.89
C ASN A 464 12.50 -7.40 -4.66
N THR A 465 13.79 -7.56 -4.39
CA THR A 465 14.85 -6.81 -5.04
C THR A 465 14.90 -7.09 -6.54
N SER A 466 14.82 -8.36 -6.96
CA SER A 466 14.77 -8.76 -8.37
C SER A 466 13.53 -8.20 -9.09
N PHE A 467 12.36 -8.23 -8.44
CA PHE A 467 11.14 -7.64 -8.98
C PHE A 467 11.32 -6.15 -9.26
N TRP A 468 11.86 -5.39 -8.29
CA TRP A 468 12.07 -3.95 -8.45
C TRP A 468 13.21 -3.61 -9.40
N ILE A 469 14.30 -4.38 -9.44
CA ILE A 469 15.38 -4.19 -10.43
C ILE A 469 14.81 -4.33 -11.84
N TRP A 470 14.07 -5.40 -12.11
CA TRP A 470 13.42 -5.60 -13.41
C TRP A 470 12.41 -4.50 -13.74
N ARG A 471 11.65 -4.02 -12.74
CA ARG A 471 10.67 -2.95 -12.96
C ARG A 471 11.33 -1.59 -13.19
N LEU A 472 12.41 -1.28 -12.49
CA LEU A 472 13.12 -0.01 -12.54
C LEU A 472 14.14 0.07 -13.69
N SER A 473 14.45 -1.05 -14.34
CA SER A 473 15.23 -1.08 -15.58
C SER A 473 14.45 -0.53 -16.78
N ILE A 474 13.11 -0.43 -16.67
CA ILE A 474 12.29 0.27 -17.67
C ILE A 474 12.66 1.77 -17.62
N PRO A 475 12.99 2.41 -18.76
CA PRO A 475 13.21 3.85 -18.84
C PRO A 475 11.99 4.65 -18.35
N ALA A 476 12.24 5.82 -17.75
CA ALA A 476 11.18 6.71 -17.25
C ALA A 476 10.20 7.11 -18.38
N GLU A 477 10.76 7.29 -19.57
CA GLU A 477 10.11 7.66 -20.82
C GLU A 477 9.17 6.57 -21.35
N LEU A 478 9.42 5.30 -21.00
CA LEU A 478 8.54 4.17 -21.34
C LEU A 478 7.58 3.81 -20.20
N ALA A 479 7.95 4.14 -18.95
CA ALA A 479 7.11 3.93 -17.79
C ALA A 479 5.93 4.92 -17.75
N TYR A 480 6.12 6.15 -18.19
CA TYR A 480 5.03 7.13 -18.30
C TYR A 480 4.00 6.69 -19.36
N GLY A 481 2.72 6.73 -19.00
CA GLY A 481 1.61 6.39 -19.88
C GLY A 481 0.46 7.38 -19.69
N ARG A 482 -0.10 7.86 -20.81
CA ARG A 482 -1.27 8.75 -20.81
C ARG A 482 -2.53 7.96 -20.50
N GLN A 483 -3.46 8.55 -19.77
CA GLN A 483 -4.74 7.88 -19.47
C GLN A 483 -5.63 7.80 -20.72
N VAL A 484 -6.18 6.61 -20.97
CA VAL A 484 -7.14 6.35 -22.05
C VAL A 484 -8.42 5.72 -21.46
N PHE A 485 -9.57 6.33 -21.72
CA PHE A 485 -10.87 5.73 -21.38
C PHE A 485 -11.64 5.43 -22.66
N ALA A 486 -12.02 4.17 -22.85
CA ALA A 486 -12.76 3.72 -24.02
C ALA A 486 -13.97 2.87 -23.60
N SER A 487 -14.80 2.50 -24.57
CA SER A 487 -15.99 1.66 -24.37
C SER A 487 -15.69 0.28 -23.76
N SER A 488 -14.46 -0.22 -23.90
CA SER A 488 -13.97 -1.43 -23.25
C SER A 488 -12.50 -1.30 -22.83
N SER A 489 -12.08 -2.04 -21.80
CA SER A 489 -10.68 -2.10 -21.37
C SER A 489 -9.76 -2.69 -22.43
N THR A 490 -10.26 -3.61 -23.25
CA THR A 490 -9.53 -4.18 -24.39
C THR A 490 -9.26 -3.13 -25.47
N LEU A 491 -10.24 -2.27 -25.77
CA LEU A 491 -10.07 -1.18 -26.72
C LEU A 491 -9.09 -0.13 -26.19
N ALA A 492 -9.20 0.26 -24.92
CA ALA A 492 -8.28 1.20 -24.29
C ALA A 492 -6.83 0.72 -24.42
N LYS A 493 -6.53 -0.54 -24.09
CA LYS A 493 -5.19 -1.14 -24.25
C LYS A 493 -4.67 -1.14 -25.68
N LYS A 494 -5.56 -1.39 -26.65
CA LYS A 494 -5.18 -1.33 -28.06
C LYS A 494 -4.83 0.11 -28.46
N ILE A 495 -5.59 1.10 -28.01
CA ILE A 495 -5.33 2.53 -28.26
C ILE A 495 -4.03 2.98 -27.57
N GLU A 496 -3.79 2.59 -26.32
CA GLU A 496 -2.54 2.89 -25.60
C GLU A 496 -1.29 2.42 -26.34
N ARG A 497 -1.35 1.23 -26.96
CA ARG A 497 -0.27 0.72 -27.82
C ARG A 497 -0.06 1.52 -29.10
N ARG A 498 -1.07 2.28 -29.55
CA ARG A 498 -0.97 3.17 -30.72
C ARG A 498 -0.52 4.58 -30.37
N ILE A 499 -0.39 4.93 -29.10
CA ILE A 499 0.19 6.20 -28.69
C ILE A 499 1.71 6.04 -28.68
N LEU A 500 2.44 6.93 -29.36
CA LEU A 500 3.89 6.88 -29.35
C LEU A 500 4.45 7.35 -27.99
N PRO A 501 5.51 6.69 -27.48
CA PRO A 501 6.25 7.19 -26.32
C PRO A 501 7.05 8.46 -26.68
N PHE A 502 7.84 8.94 -25.72
CA PHE A 502 8.72 10.11 -25.87
C PHE A 502 9.61 10.00 -27.10
N ARG A 503 9.95 11.15 -27.70
CA ARG A 503 10.68 11.22 -28.97
C ARG A 503 12.07 10.56 -28.93
N ASP A 504 12.69 10.50 -27.75
CA ASP A 504 13.99 9.86 -27.54
C ASP A 504 13.94 8.31 -27.57
N GLN A 505 12.75 7.70 -27.52
CA GLN A 505 12.54 6.24 -27.59
C GLN A 505 12.36 5.76 -29.03
N THR A 506 13.37 5.96 -29.89
CA THR A 506 13.29 5.72 -31.34
C THR A 506 12.89 4.28 -31.69
N GLU A 507 13.53 3.27 -31.10
CA GLU A 507 13.26 1.86 -31.40
C GLU A 507 11.81 1.44 -31.10
N GLU A 508 11.28 1.82 -29.94
CA GLU A 508 9.89 1.50 -29.56
C GLU A 508 8.88 2.32 -30.40
N ARG A 509 9.24 3.55 -30.82
CA ARG A 509 8.42 4.33 -31.76
C ARG A 509 8.32 3.66 -33.12
N GLU A 510 9.44 3.24 -33.70
CA GLU A 510 9.47 2.52 -34.98
C GLU A 510 8.68 1.20 -34.92
N LYS A 511 8.83 0.46 -33.83
CA LYS A 511 8.06 -0.75 -33.58
C LYS A 511 6.55 -0.48 -33.51
N ARG A 512 6.11 0.56 -32.79
CA ARG A 512 4.68 0.92 -32.72
C ARG A 512 4.14 1.42 -34.06
N ILE A 513 4.93 2.15 -34.85
CA ILE A 513 4.54 2.61 -36.19
C ILE A 513 4.34 1.42 -37.14
N SER A 514 5.24 0.43 -37.08
CA SER A 514 5.21 -0.76 -37.95
C SER A 514 4.17 -1.81 -37.54
N GLU A 515 3.78 -1.88 -36.27
CA GLU A 515 2.73 -2.79 -35.80
C GLU A 515 1.38 -2.43 -36.44
N ASN A 516 0.64 -3.44 -36.92
CA ASN A 516 -0.75 -3.28 -37.33
C ASN A 516 -1.68 -3.82 -36.23
N ILE A 517 -2.53 -2.95 -35.67
CA ILE A 517 -3.54 -3.32 -34.68
C ILE A 517 -4.92 -2.99 -35.25
N SER A 518 -5.72 -4.03 -35.48
CA SER A 518 -7.09 -3.87 -35.98
C SER A 518 -8.14 -4.13 -34.88
N VAL A 519 -9.29 -3.47 -35.01
CA VAL A 519 -10.46 -3.59 -34.12
C VAL A 519 -11.73 -3.77 -34.93
N SER A 520 -12.83 -4.20 -34.29
CA SER A 520 -14.13 -4.16 -34.97
C SER A 520 -14.48 -2.71 -35.35
N SER A 521 -15.14 -2.50 -36.49
CA SER A 521 -15.53 -1.15 -36.90
C SER A 521 -16.48 -0.47 -35.92
N SER A 522 -17.30 -1.22 -35.18
CA SER A 522 -18.12 -0.67 -34.09
C SER A 522 -17.28 -0.13 -32.93
N GLU A 523 -16.23 -0.85 -32.52
CA GLU A 523 -15.31 -0.40 -31.47
C GLU A 523 -14.45 0.77 -31.97
N GLY A 524 -13.91 0.67 -33.18
CA GLY A 524 -13.07 1.70 -33.78
C GLY A 524 -13.78 3.05 -34.00
N ASN A 525 -15.07 3.00 -34.30
CA ASN A 525 -15.91 4.19 -34.46
C ASN A 525 -16.50 4.71 -33.14
N SER A 526 -16.24 4.03 -32.02
CA SER A 526 -16.65 4.51 -30.69
C SER A 526 -15.76 5.65 -30.22
N GLU A 527 -16.35 6.59 -29.48
CA GLU A 527 -15.59 7.69 -28.90
C GLU A 527 -14.73 7.18 -27.73
N PHE A 528 -13.50 7.66 -27.65
CA PHE A 528 -12.62 7.44 -26.51
C PHE A 528 -12.02 8.75 -26.01
N PHE A 529 -11.71 8.78 -24.72
CA PHE A 529 -10.99 9.84 -24.06
C PHE A 529 -9.48 9.55 -24.13
N LEU A 530 -8.71 10.60 -24.36
CA LEU A 530 -7.27 10.63 -24.29
C LEU A 530 -6.82 11.82 -23.44
N GLU A 531 -6.05 11.55 -22.39
CA GLU A 531 -5.40 12.59 -21.58
C GLU A 531 -4.42 13.40 -22.44
N GLY A 532 -4.62 14.72 -22.43
CA GLY A 532 -3.79 15.64 -23.19
C GLY A 532 -2.72 16.32 -22.34
N CYS A 533 -2.56 17.63 -22.50
CA CYS A 533 -1.39 18.33 -21.94
C CYS A 533 -1.78 19.54 -21.11
N LEU A 534 -0.90 19.88 -20.16
CA LEU A 534 -1.10 21.01 -19.25
C LEU A 534 -1.13 22.35 -20.01
N THR A 535 -1.95 23.26 -19.49
CA THR A 535 -2.02 24.67 -19.94
C THR A 535 -0.81 25.49 -19.57
N HIS A 536 0.07 24.96 -18.74
CA HIS A 536 1.27 25.61 -18.26
C HIS A 536 2.48 24.69 -18.41
N ARG A 537 3.65 25.33 -18.37
CA ARG A 537 4.99 24.72 -18.47
C ARG A 537 5.77 24.92 -17.19
N TYR A 538 6.73 24.02 -16.95
CA TYR A 538 7.67 24.06 -15.83
C TYR A 538 8.62 25.29 -15.97
N PRO A 539 9.19 25.88 -14.89
CA PRO A 539 9.10 25.54 -13.45
C PRO A 539 7.94 26.23 -12.70
N ASN A 540 7.92 26.15 -11.36
CA ASN A 540 7.00 26.88 -10.49
C ASN A 540 7.58 28.26 -10.10
N PRO A 541 6.87 29.40 -10.26
CA PRO A 541 5.50 29.56 -10.77
C PRO A 541 5.38 29.15 -12.24
N ALA A 542 4.29 28.44 -12.53
CA ALA A 542 4.06 27.80 -13.82
C ALA A 542 4.08 28.85 -14.94
N LYS A 543 4.85 28.59 -16.00
CA LYS A 543 4.89 29.48 -17.17
C LYS A 543 3.68 29.21 -18.05
N LEU A 544 3.02 30.27 -18.49
CA LEU A 544 1.92 30.14 -19.44
C LEU A 544 2.40 29.47 -20.73
N ARG A 545 1.61 28.53 -21.24
CA ARG A 545 1.86 27.93 -22.54
C ARG A 545 1.53 28.94 -23.65
N GLU A 546 2.50 29.18 -24.53
CA GLU A 546 2.32 30.05 -25.70
C GLU A 546 2.04 29.28 -27.00
N LYS A 547 2.47 28.02 -27.07
CA LYS A 547 2.30 27.18 -28.27
C LYS A 547 0.90 26.59 -28.33
N ASP A 548 0.35 26.50 -29.54
CA ASP A 548 -0.87 25.74 -29.82
C ASP A 548 -0.72 24.27 -29.41
N TYR A 549 -1.83 23.61 -29.08
CA TYR A 549 -1.82 22.18 -28.77
C TYR A 549 -1.92 21.41 -30.08
N SER A 550 -0.98 20.50 -30.33
CA SER A 550 -0.97 19.67 -31.52
C SER A 550 -0.62 18.22 -31.23
N PHE A 551 -1.19 17.32 -32.03
CA PHE A 551 -0.78 15.92 -32.10
C PHE A 551 -0.84 15.40 -33.53
N GLY A 552 0.03 14.44 -33.84
CA GLY A 552 0.14 13.77 -35.11
C GLY A 552 -0.72 12.51 -35.16
N ILE A 553 -1.27 12.22 -36.33
CA ILE A 553 -2.07 11.02 -36.61
C ILE A 553 -1.45 10.35 -37.84
N TYR A 554 -0.87 9.17 -37.67
CA TYR A 554 -0.27 8.42 -38.77
C TYR A 554 -1.20 7.32 -39.27
N ILE A 555 -1.39 7.31 -40.59
CA ILE A 555 -2.14 6.31 -41.33
C ILE A 555 -1.17 5.60 -42.28
N SER A 556 -0.96 4.29 -42.13
CA SER A 556 -0.10 3.58 -43.06
C SER A 556 -0.73 3.51 -44.45
N PRO A 557 0.04 3.73 -45.54
CA PRO A 557 -0.42 3.51 -46.91
C PRO A 557 -0.85 2.06 -47.19
N ASP A 558 -0.32 1.09 -46.43
CA ASP A 558 -0.51 -0.34 -46.67
C ASP A 558 -1.72 -0.94 -45.93
N TRP A 559 -2.45 -0.12 -45.15
CA TRP A 559 -3.60 -0.59 -44.39
C TRP A 559 -4.83 -0.87 -45.25
N ALA A 560 -5.52 -1.97 -44.97
CA ALA A 560 -6.63 -2.45 -45.79
C ALA A 560 -7.93 -1.68 -45.52
N ASN A 561 -8.13 -1.15 -44.31
CA ASN A 561 -9.33 -0.42 -43.92
C ASN A 561 -9.02 0.68 -42.89
N PRO A 562 -8.21 1.70 -43.25
CA PRO A 562 -7.92 2.83 -42.38
C PRO A 562 -9.14 3.76 -42.22
N PRO A 563 -9.29 4.46 -41.09
CA PRO A 563 -10.26 5.54 -40.99
C PRO A 563 -9.89 6.71 -41.91
N ARG A 564 -10.91 7.35 -42.47
CA ARG A 564 -10.77 8.49 -43.40
C ARG A 564 -11.12 9.83 -42.75
N LYS A 565 -11.71 9.81 -41.56
CA LYS A 565 -12.10 11.00 -40.81
C LYS A 565 -11.77 10.83 -39.34
N ILE A 566 -11.48 11.95 -38.69
CA ILE A 566 -11.37 12.05 -37.24
C ILE A 566 -12.19 13.24 -36.76
N SER A 567 -12.93 13.02 -35.67
CA SER A 567 -13.56 14.08 -34.90
C SER A 567 -12.87 14.18 -33.55
N VAL A 568 -12.44 15.38 -33.19
CA VAL A 568 -11.74 15.66 -31.93
C VAL A 568 -12.50 16.75 -31.19
N THR A 569 -13.03 16.43 -30.02
CA THR A 569 -13.56 17.40 -29.06
C THR A 569 -12.48 17.69 -28.03
N VAL A 570 -12.03 18.94 -27.95
CA VAL A 570 -11.09 19.39 -26.92
C VAL A 570 -11.90 19.85 -25.73
N PHE A 571 -11.54 19.39 -24.54
CA PHE A 571 -12.17 19.82 -23.29
C PHE A 571 -11.10 20.14 -22.26
N SER A 572 -11.48 21.02 -21.34
CA SER A 572 -10.64 21.40 -20.21
C SER A 572 -11.00 20.53 -19.01
N GLU A 573 -9.99 20.06 -18.29
CA GLU A 573 -10.16 19.40 -16.98
C GLU A 573 -9.11 19.91 -16.00
N GLU A 574 -9.48 20.07 -14.73
CA GLU A 574 -8.54 20.50 -13.69
C GLU A 574 -7.43 19.46 -13.52
N SER A 575 -6.18 19.92 -13.36
CA SER A 575 -5.04 19.01 -13.25
C SER A 575 -5.01 18.21 -11.94
N PHE A 576 -5.62 18.67 -10.85
CA PHE A 576 -5.45 18.01 -9.56
C PHE A 576 -6.43 16.85 -9.33
N ASP A 577 -5.88 15.74 -8.83
CA ASP A 577 -6.56 14.47 -8.51
C ASP A 577 -7.50 14.60 -7.30
N GLU A 578 -8.76 14.23 -7.53
CA GLU A 578 -9.88 14.19 -6.60
C GLU A 578 -9.58 13.47 -5.27
N ASP A 579 -8.66 12.49 -5.25
CA ASP A 579 -8.41 11.64 -4.08
C ASP A 579 -7.80 12.36 -2.86
N LYS A 580 -7.19 13.54 -3.06
CA LYS A 580 -6.61 14.32 -1.95
C LYS A 580 -7.60 15.28 -1.28
N LEU A 581 -8.57 15.85 -2.01
CA LEU A 581 -9.46 16.93 -1.51
C LEU A 581 -10.97 16.75 -1.77
N TYR A 582 -11.43 15.73 -2.51
CA TYR A 582 -12.85 15.48 -2.80
C TYR A 582 -13.61 16.71 -3.35
N TRP A 583 -13.07 17.37 -4.38
CA TRP A 583 -13.79 18.38 -5.16
C TRP A 583 -14.12 17.85 -6.54
N SER A 584 -15.34 18.04 -7.02
CA SER A 584 -15.74 17.62 -8.37
C SER A 584 -14.83 18.24 -9.42
N HIS A 585 -14.19 17.44 -10.27
CA HIS A 585 -13.43 17.92 -11.42
C HIS A 585 -14.29 18.84 -12.28
N ARG A 586 -13.86 20.10 -12.45
CA ARG A 586 -14.47 20.94 -13.49
C ARG A 586 -14.02 20.44 -14.86
N LYS A 587 -14.91 19.73 -15.55
CA LYS A 587 -14.77 19.36 -16.97
C LYS A 587 -15.75 20.15 -17.81
N TYR A 588 -15.26 20.79 -18.86
CA TYR A 588 -16.11 21.50 -19.82
C TYR A 588 -15.50 21.45 -21.21
N ASP A 589 -16.35 21.22 -22.21
CA ASP A 589 -15.94 21.15 -23.61
C ASP A 589 -15.58 22.55 -24.12
N LEU A 590 -14.44 22.69 -24.77
CA LEU A 590 -13.96 23.94 -25.38
C LEU A 590 -14.39 24.07 -26.83
N GLY A 591 -14.52 22.93 -27.53
CA GLY A 591 -15.04 22.87 -28.88
C GLY A 591 -14.64 21.59 -29.61
N ARG A 592 -15.16 21.44 -30.83
CA ARG A 592 -14.98 20.26 -31.67
C ARG A 592 -14.46 20.65 -33.04
N LYS A 593 -13.55 19.84 -33.58
CA LYS A 593 -13.01 19.95 -34.94
C LYS A 593 -13.04 18.59 -35.63
N GLU A 594 -13.29 18.61 -36.93
CA GLU A 594 -13.24 17.43 -37.78
C GLU A 594 -12.15 17.60 -38.84
N LEU A 595 -11.40 16.54 -39.11
CA LEU A 595 -10.37 16.50 -40.15
C LEU A 595 -10.57 15.27 -41.03
N ASP A 596 -10.38 15.45 -42.33
CA ASP A 596 -10.21 14.33 -43.27
C ASP A 596 -8.76 13.82 -43.17
N LEU A 597 -8.63 12.49 -43.07
CA LEU A 597 -7.35 11.80 -42.91
C LEU A 597 -6.83 11.30 -44.26
N LYS A 598 -5.55 11.55 -44.52
CA LYS A 598 -4.82 11.03 -45.69
C LYS A 598 -3.77 10.01 -45.26
N PRO A 599 -3.33 9.10 -46.16
CA PRO A 599 -2.17 8.26 -45.91
C PRO A 599 -0.94 9.10 -45.52
N GLY A 600 -0.15 8.61 -44.57
CA GLY A 600 0.96 9.32 -43.95
C GLY A 600 0.58 10.07 -42.68
N TRP A 601 1.38 11.08 -42.32
CA TRP A 601 1.18 11.91 -41.14
C TRP A 601 0.17 13.03 -41.39
N ASN A 602 -0.82 13.12 -40.50
CA ASN A 602 -1.79 14.20 -40.44
C ASN A 602 -1.56 14.98 -39.13
N SER A 603 -1.80 16.29 -39.12
CA SER A 603 -1.60 17.14 -37.94
C SER A 603 -2.92 17.72 -37.45
N PHE A 604 -3.22 17.52 -36.17
CA PHE A 604 -4.29 18.22 -35.48
C PHE A 604 -3.71 19.43 -34.75
N ILE A 605 -4.34 20.61 -34.85
CA ILE A 605 -3.92 21.83 -34.17
C ILE A 605 -5.11 22.51 -33.49
N TRP A 606 -4.98 22.77 -32.20
CA TRP A 606 -5.93 23.51 -31.38
C TRP A 606 -5.31 24.80 -30.85
N LYS A 607 -5.92 25.93 -31.23
CA LYS A 607 -5.58 27.26 -30.71
C LYS A 607 -6.36 27.49 -29.44
N GLU A 608 -5.69 27.94 -28.39
CA GLU A 608 -6.34 28.23 -27.11
C GLU A 608 -7.43 29.29 -27.30
N THR A 609 -8.64 28.99 -26.84
CA THR A 609 -9.81 29.85 -27.01
C THR A 609 -10.18 30.61 -25.73
N MET A 610 -9.56 30.25 -24.60
CA MET A 610 -9.79 30.90 -23.30
C MET A 610 -8.51 31.56 -22.78
N GLY A 611 -8.66 32.76 -22.19
CA GLY A 611 -7.56 33.43 -21.51
C GLY A 611 -7.06 32.60 -20.32
N LEU A 612 -5.77 32.26 -20.32
CA LEU A 612 -5.12 31.55 -19.20
C LEU A 612 -4.68 32.55 -18.12
N SER A 613 -4.80 32.17 -16.84
CA SER A 613 -4.40 33.01 -15.70
C SER A 613 -2.88 33.22 -15.64
N LYS A 614 -2.42 34.44 -15.32
CA LYS A 614 -0.99 34.78 -15.24
C LYS A 614 -0.31 34.41 -13.90
N ILE A 615 -1.07 34.12 -12.84
CA ILE A 615 -0.53 33.71 -11.54
C ILE A 615 -1.09 32.32 -11.23
N THR A 616 -0.27 31.29 -11.38
CA THR A 616 -0.68 29.92 -11.07
C THR A 616 0.44 29.20 -10.31
N ILE A 617 0.17 28.95 -9.03
CA ILE A 617 0.96 28.05 -8.19
C ILE A 617 0.52 26.65 -8.59
N PHE A 618 1.40 25.83 -9.15
CA PHE A 618 1.00 24.48 -9.60
C PHE A 618 0.54 23.63 -8.39
N PRO A 619 -0.61 22.95 -8.45
CA PRO A 619 -1.50 22.73 -9.61
C PRO A 619 -2.74 23.64 -9.63
N ASP A 620 -2.81 24.64 -8.75
CA ASP A 620 -3.96 25.54 -8.63
C ASP A 620 -4.13 26.34 -9.92
N ILE A 621 -5.35 26.28 -10.49
CA ILE A 621 -5.72 27.00 -11.71
C ILE A 621 -4.94 26.48 -12.95
N VAL A 622 -4.36 25.28 -12.84
CA VAL A 622 -3.76 24.54 -13.96
C VAL A 622 -4.72 23.47 -14.46
N PHE A 623 -4.85 23.37 -15.78
CA PHE A 623 -5.80 22.49 -16.45
C PHE A 623 -5.07 21.64 -17.48
N PHE A 624 -5.60 20.46 -17.76
CA PHE A 624 -5.30 19.73 -18.99
C PHE A 624 -6.21 20.20 -20.14
N ARG A 625 -5.66 20.14 -21.35
CA ARG A 625 -6.42 20.12 -22.61
C ARG A 625 -6.44 18.71 -23.13
N SER A 626 -7.49 17.97 -22.76
CA SER A 626 -7.65 16.56 -23.12
C SER A 626 -8.62 16.40 -24.29
N PHE A 627 -8.66 15.20 -24.87
CA PHE A 627 -9.26 14.97 -26.18
C PHE A 627 -10.29 13.83 -26.12
N LYS A 628 -11.52 14.07 -26.59
CA LYS A 628 -12.45 13.00 -26.98
C LYS A 628 -12.28 12.79 -28.48
N ILE A 629 -11.85 11.60 -28.86
CA ILE A 629 -11.52 11.25 -30.24
C ILE A 629 -12.50 10.20 -30.74
N ARG A 630 -13.01 10.43 -31.96
CA ARG A 630 -13.83 9.47 -32.68
C ARG A 630 -13.30 9.33 -34.12
N PHE A 631 -12.96 8.11 -34.51
CA PHE A 631 -12.62 7.80 -35.90
C PHE A 631 -13.86 7.51 -36.73
N GLY A 632 -13.77 7.71 -38.04
CA GLY A 632 -14.85 7.41 -38.97
C GLY A 632 -14.38 7.23 -40.41
N GLY A 633 -15.31 6.79 -41.27
CA GLY A 633 -15.05 6.61 -42.70
C GLY A 633 -14.35 5.30 -43.07
N SER A 634 -14.24 4.35 -42.13
CA SER A 634 -13.84 2.96 -42.39
C SER A 634 -15.05 2.11 -42.81
N SER A 635 -14.80 1.00 -43.51
CA SER A 635 -15.86 0.07 -43.93
C SER A 635 -16.42 -0.69 -42.71
N PRO A 636 -17.75 -0.70 -42.49
CA PRO A 636 -18.37 -1.35 -41.34
C PRO A 636 -18.23 -2.88 -41.35
N GLU A 637 -18.02 -3.48 -42.52
CA GLU A 637 -17.94 -4.95 -42.71
C GLU A 637 -16.53 -5.52 -42.47
N LYS A 638 -15.50 -4.66 -42.42
CA LYS A 638 -14.10 -5.06 -42.22
C LYS A 638 -13.63 -4.59 -40.85
N GLN A 639 -12.58 -5.23 -40.31
CA GLN A 639 -11.89 -4.67 -39.14
C GLN A 639 -11.25 -3.33 -39.52
N MET A 640 -11.27 -2.37 -38.61
CA MET A 640 -10.66 -1.05 -38.80
C MET A 640 -9.22 -1.09 -38.27
N ASP A 641 -8.28 -0.60 -39.07
CA ASP A 641 -6.88 -0.44 -38.65
C ASP A 641 -6.73 0.82 -37.78
N LEU A 642 -6.20 0.67 -36.57
CA LEU A 642 -6.10 1.78 -35.61
C LEU A 642 -4.93 2.73 -35.96
N PRO A 643 -5.21 4.05 -36.13
CA PRO A 643 -4.16 5.05 -36.34
C PRO A 643 -3.17 5.13 -35.20
N VAL A 644 -1.93 5.50 -35.53
CA VAL A 644 -0.90 5.85 -34.53
C VAL A 644 -1.04 7.30 -34.15
N LEU A 645 -0.94 7.62 -32.85
CA LEU A 645 -1.05 8.96 -32.31
C LEU A 645 0.29 9.41 -31.73
N ASP A 646 0.77 10.60 -32.11
CA ASP A 646 1.98 11.20 -31.55
C ASP A 646 1.66 12.57 -30.94
N LEU A 647 1.65 12.65 -29.62
CA LEU A 647 1.43 13.94 -28.93
C LEU A 647 2.71 14.79 -28.86
N GLY A 648 3.88 14.26 -29.25
CA GLY A 648 5.15 14.90 -28.93
C GLY A 648 5.34 15.10 -27.42
N ASP A 649 6.32 15.92 -27.05
CA ASP A 649 6.78 15.99 -25.66
C ASP A 649 5.79 16.71 -24.72
N LEU A 650 4.89 17.56 -25.25
CA LEU A 650 3.82 18.22 -24.48
C LEU A 650 2.66 18.68 -25.40
N CYS A 651 2.11 17.80 -26.24
CA CYS A 651 1.14 18.20 -27.27
C CYS A 651 1.77 19.26 -28.19
N ASP A 652 3.03 19.04 -28.54
CA ASP A 652 3.90 19.92 -29.34
C ASP A 652 4.28 19.20 -30.64
N PHE A 653 3.35 18.44 -31.24
CA PHE A 653 3.65 17.71 -32.46
C PHE A 653 4.09 18.65 -33.58
N ARG A 654 5.21 18.29 -34.20
CA ARG A 654 5.79 18.91 -35.39
C ARG A 654 6.12 17.80 -36.37
N LEU A 655 5.68 17.96 -37.62
CA LEU A 655 6.24 17.22 -38.74
C LEU A 655 7.65 17.76 -38.94
N GLU A 656 8.65 17.02 -38.47
CA GLU A 656 10.05 17.24 -38.83
C GLU A 656 10.37 16.51 -40.13
#